data_AF-A0AA41T0N3-F1
#
_entry.id   AF-A0AA41T0N3-F1
#
_cell.length_a   1.000
_cell.length_b   1.000
_cell.length_c   1.000
_cell.angle_alpha   90.00
_cell.angle_beta   90.00
_cell.angle_gamma   90.00
#
_symmetry.space_group_name_H-M   'P 1'
#
loop_
_entity.id
_entity.type
_entity.pdbx_description
1 polymer ?
#
loop_
_entity_poly.entity_id
_entity_poly.type
_entity_poly.pdbx_seq_one_letter_code
_entity_poly.pdbx_strand_id
1 'polypeptide(L)'
;MEPGSVENLSIVYQSSDFLVVNKHWDLRIDSKTWRETLTLQKQLRHHFPELADPDTCYGFRFCHQLDFSTSGALCVALNKAAAGSAYRCFKERRVTKAYLALVRGHVQESRVTISHAIGKNSTEGRTHTMCIEGTHGCENPKPSLTELVVLEHGLYAGNPVSKVLLKPLTGRTHQLRVHCSALGHPIVGDLTYGQAEGQEDQPFRMMLHAFYLRIPTQVECVEACTPDPFLPTLDVCWSPHTLVQPLDQLVQTLRAASDPDPMDSGLGPHSPSTLLPEPDRSMATPASVVTHVCLQSRLGHLGTWTSTGVHRNEPRSGDKAGQLHATHWAGMELHGLRRWAGWVTDTQSVCIQRPRGRSLISEAEVAPPLTTDEAPAQDLLPQDTSARMTRAYCRSAVGPGVGAVVSLGLFLSLPAHCSHSQAEGFHQGELDIGGADPWARVTASLLQDFWCQPASRLPREHLSALIRSLAAQRVSLKAWQLSCLANLATGLGLQDDFRLHPPDLLLFYNLSQVREADCRAFTHRAAQGDTELLANLPDQRVALRHTALACLGTPHLQLSASDLGLLGTLVCDMDASSIVTADPRVLQNLLRCPRLTAAQRVALNTLLASGRTQLGPPGSWNLKGLQALGSLATHISPRLWAQVPEAVGLDFFLSVVAACRAGRLSQRDARHFVTNFLDSKATAASSRPKRGAALPAGRPCVHGDITAATLRDNLFLVRYDCSQLQSCLADPVLRANLDPLMQHPLPAECQRVIKAKLAQVYPHGIPEDQLRLITSLVYLYSRTEIGQWNITSRDTVVALLASDVALENQTEAVLQKFLDHNGTVTSALLVAMGGSRLCWMSPQQIRTIQPSELRLAGVLDVSSCPQSQKDALFAKAREAFRNTKSTADYYRSMRPYLGGAPVEELQHLAQANVSMDIDTFTNLNPRVLQSLSVSSVTTLLGRNVGDLQKARSHPTVSSWLRSLSSSALGQLGLDTARPRPSPAPVASRPPRITRPALHLAPTSGLPENEVVAPSSGSLPVHPGFLPLSVALPSGLLWLLLRRTPLSPVGTAHGAPGPWPVQTVLPQGDQAHGHHTQERGSC
;
A
#
# COMPACT_ATOMS: atom_id res chain seq x y z
N MET A 1 -23.96 22.88 -6.30
CA MET A 1 -23.65 22.22 -5.00
C MET A 1 -22.17 22.33 -4.71
N GLU A 2 -21.74 22.13 -3.47
CA GLU A 2 -20.32 22.09 -3.10
C GLU A 2 -19.68 20.73 -3.48
N PRO A 3 -18.35 20.67 -3.71
CA PRO A 3 -17.61 19.41 -3.79
C PRO A 3 -17.37 18.83 -2.38
N GLY A 4 -17.02 17.54 -2.31
CA GLY A 4 -16.67 16.92 -1.05
C GLY A 4 -15.39 17.50 -0.43
N SER A 5 -15.36 17.65 0.89
CA SER A 5 -14.18 18.08 1.67
C SER A 5 -13.90 17.09 2.81
N VAL A 6 -12.79 17.25 3.56
CA VAL A 6 -12.46 16.33 4.67
C VAL A 6 -13.37 16.57 5.88
N GLU A 7 -13.94 17.78 5.97
CA GLU A 7 -14.75 18.34 7.04
C GLU A 7 -16.27 18.17 6.80
N ASN A 8 -16.67 17.79 5.58
CA ASN A 8 -18.07 17.62 5.18
C ASN A 8 -18.50 16.14 5.27
N LEU A 9 -18.89 15.70 6.48
CA LEU A 9 -19.41 14.37 6.75
C LEU A 9 -20.88 14.41 7.19
N SER A 10 -21.80 14.04 6.28
CA SER A 10 -23.23 13.91 6.60
C SER A 10 -23.52 12.53 7.23
N ILE A 11 -24.15 12.53 8.41
CA ILE A 11 -24.56 11.35 9.17
C ILE A 11 -26.09 11.25 9.11
N VAL A 12 -26.62 10.05 8.89
CA VAL A 12 -28.08 9.78 8.79
C VAL A 12 -28.58 8.71 9.76
N TYR A 13 -27.69 7.97 10.41
CA TYR A 13 -28.01 7.06 11.52
C TYR A 13 -26.75 6.85 12.38
N GLN A 14 -26.90 6.75 13.70
CA GLN A 14 -25.80 6.44 14.62
C GLN A 14 -26.34 5.68 15.86
N SER A 15 -25.66 4.60 16.23
CA SER A 15 -25.91 3.77 17.42
C SER A 15 -24.60 3.43 18.14
N SER A 16 -24.63 2.52 19.13
CA SER A 16 -23.44 1.93 19.75
C SER A 16 -22.65 1.02 18.82
N ASP A 17 -23.31 0.49 17.78
CA ASP A 17 -22.81 -0.62 16.97
C ASP A 17 -22.59 -0.23 15.51
N PHE A 18 -23.33 0.77 15.01
CA PHE A 18 -23.31 1.19 13.61
C PHE A 18 -23.40 2.71 13.42
N LEU A 19 -22.83 3.17 12.31
CA LEU A 19 -22.91 4.54 11.80
C LEU A 19 -23.29 4.44 10.31
N VAL A 20 -24.35 5.12 9.89
CA VAL A 20 -24.68 5.28 8.47
C VAL A 20 -24.45 6.72 8.07
N VAL A 21 -23.60 6.90 7.06
CA VAL A 21 -23.27 8.20 6.49
C VAL A 21 -23.92 8.37 5.12
N ASN A 22 -24.28 9.59 4.78
CA ASN A 22 -24.64 9.95 3.42
C ASN A 22 -23.34 10.28 2.68
N LYS A 23 -22.74 9.29 2.01
CA LYS A 23 -21.48 9.45 1.28
C LYS A 23 -21.65 10.49 0.17
N HIS A 24 -20.73 11.42 0.07
CA HIS A 24 -20.68 12.38 -1.04
C HIS A 24 -20.52 11.68 -2.40
N TRP A 25 -20.93 12.35 -3.48
CA TRP A 25 -20.57 11.97 -4.85
C TRP A 25 -19.08 12.26 -5.11
N ASP A 26 -18.50 11.58 -6.10
CA ASP A 26 -17.06 11.60 -6.45
C ASP A 26 -16.11 11.49 -5.23
N LEU A 27 -16.46 10.59 -4.33
CA LEU A 27 -15.74 10.32 -3.09
C LEU A 27 -15.44 8.82 -2.98
N ARG A 28 -14.15 8.46 -2.96
CA ARG A 28 -13.72 7.07 -2.73
C ARG A 28 -13.92 6.71 -1.25
N ILE A 29 -14.34 5.47 -0.98
CA ILE A 29 -14.52 4.97 0.39
C ILE A 29 -13.16 4.91 1.10
N ASP A 30 -12.24 4.09 0.58
CA ASP A 30 -10.91 3.80 1.11
C ASP A 30 -9.83 4.00 0.04
N SER A 31 -8.59 4.28 0.43
CA SER A 31 -7.47 4.26 -0.51
C SER A 31 -6.16 3.78 0.12
N LYS A 32 -5.36 3.08 -0.69
CA LYS A 32 -3.95 2.74 -0.41
C LYS A 32 -2.99 3.69 -1.14
N THR A 33 -3.50 4.54 -2.03
CA THR A 33 -2.71 5.48 -2.82
C THR A 33 -2.56 6.77 -2.01
N TRP A 34 -1.36 7.01 -1.49
CA TRP A 34 -1.06 8.18 -0.65
C TRP A 34 -1.41 9.53 -1.31
N ARG A 35 -1.46 9.58 -2.66
CA ARG A 35 -1.85 10.75 -3.46
C ARG A 35 -3.33 11.15 -3.35
N GLU A 36 -4.22 10.24 -2.99
CA GLU A 36 -5.65 10.57 -2.87
C GLU A 36 -5.91 11.28 -1.54
N THR A 37 -5.93 12.61 -1.59
CA THR A 37 -6.05 13.49 -0.41
C THR A 37 -7.38 13.33 0.31
N LEU A 38 -8.47 13.09 -0.41
CA LEU A 38 -9.84 13.00 0.08
C LEU A 38 -10.42 11.59 -0.10
N THR A 39 -10.90 10.98 1.00
CA THR A 39 -11.68 9.73 1.02
C THR A 39 -12.63 9.75 2.21
N LEU A 40 -13.71 8.97 2.18
CA LEU A 40 -14.60 8.81 3.36
C LEU A 40 -13.82 8.25 4.56
N GLN A 41 -12.86 7.36 4.33
CA GLN A 41 -11.92 6.83 5.32
C GLN A 41 -10.99 7.89 5.94
N LYS A 42 -10.88 9.09 5.34
CA LYS A 42 -10.22 10.26 5.93
C LYS A 42 -11.22 11.18 6.64
N GLN A 43 -12.41 11.43 6.06
CA GLN A 43 -13.49 12.15 6.75
C GLN A 43 -13.84 11.49 8.10
N LEU A 44 -14.14 10.18 8.10
CA LEU A 44 -14.43 9.42 9.31
C LEU A 44 -13.32 9.51 10.37
N ARG A 45 -12.05 9.63 9.95
CA ARG A 45 -10.89 9.76 10.86
C ARG A 45 -10.67 11.18 11.37
N HIS A 46 -11.20 12.17 10.67
CA HIS A 46 -11.19 13.57 11.07
C HIS A 46 -12.30 13.83 12.11
N HIS A 47 -13.52 13.33 11.85
CA HIS A 47 -14.66 13.49 12.74
C HIS A 47 -14.69 12.49 13.91
N PHE A 48 -14.21 11.26 13.70
CA PHE A 48 -14.25 10.17 14.69
C PHE A 48 -12.89 9.43 14.82
N PRO A 49 -11.82 10.13 15.26
CA PRO A 49 -10.50 9.52 15.44
C PRO A 49 -10.49 8.38 16.48
N GLU A 50 -11.41 8.37 17.44
CA GLU A 50 -11.59 7.33 18.45
C GLU A 50 -12.24 6.04 17.91
N LEU A 51 -13.06 6.15 16.87
CA LEU A 51 -13.63 4.99 16.15
C LEU A 51 -12.65 4.36 15.15
N ALA A 52 -11.43 4.90 15.02
CA ALA A 52 -10.40 4.37 14.14
C ALA A 52 -9.75 3.07 14.70
N ASP A 53 -10.06 1.96 14.06
CA ASP A 53 -9.68 0.58 14.43
C ASP A 53 -8.39 0.15 13.69
N PRO A 54 -7.21 0.15 14.36
CA PRO A 54 -5.92 -0.13 13.72
C PRO A 54 -5.72 -1.60 13.32
N ASP A 55 -6.58 -2.51 13.79
CA ASP A 55 -6.54 -3.93 13.39
C ASP A 55 -7.23 -4.16 12.04
N THR A 56 -7.87 -3.12 11.49
CA THR A 56 -8.45 -3.12 10.14
C THR A 56 -7.52 -2.43 9.14
N CYS A 57 -7.43 -2.97 7.92
CA CYS A 57 -6.55 -2.42 6.89
C CYS A 57 -6.91 -0.99 6.42
N TYR A 58 -8.05 -0.45 6.85
CA TYR A 58 -8.55 0.89 6.48
C TYR A 58 -8.98 1.73 7.70
N GLY A 59 -8.73 1.30 8.93
CA GLY A 59 -9.17 2.03 10.13
C GLY A 59 -10.68 1.98 10.43
N PHE A 60 -11.53 1.48 9.52
CA PHE A 60 -12.99 1.41 9.72
C PHE A 60 -13.58 0.13 9.12
N ARG A 61 -14.68 -0.36 9.70
CA ARG A 61 -15.35 -1.63 9.32
C ARG A 61 -16.55 -1.35 8.42
N PHE A 62 -16.30 -0.90 7.19
CA PHE A 62 -17.35 -0.70 6.18
C PHE A 62 -18.15 -1.98 5.94
N CYS A 63 -19.48 -1.93 6.10
CA CYS A 63 -20.35 -3.11 6.00
C CYS A 63 -20.64 -3.50 4.54
N HIS A 64 -20.59 -2.53 3.63
CA HIS A 64 -20.68 -2.71 2.19
C HIS A 64 -19.91 -1.60 1.45
N GLN A 65 -20.01 -1.60 0.12
CA GLN A 65 -19.43 -0.58 -0.74
C GLN A 65 -20.52 0.20 -1.50
N LEU A 66 -20.08 1.30 -2.14
CA LEU A 66 -20.75 2.10 -3.16
C LEU A 66 -19.66 2.52 -4.17
N ASP A 67 -20.04 2.77 -5.43
CA ASP A 67 -19.13 3.29 -6.44
C ASP A 67 -18.62 4.70 -6.05
N PHE A 68 -17.48 5.11 -6.64
CA PHE A 68 -16.86 6.43 -6.41
C PHE A 68 -17.86 7.60 -6.59
N SER A 69 -18.50 7.66 -7.77
CA SER A 69 -19.45 8.71 -8.14
C SER A 69 -20.85 8.55 -7.53
N THR A 70 -21.19 7.37 -7.01
CA THR A 70 -22.47 7.14 -6.33
C THR A 70 -22.47 7.75 -4.94
N SER A 71 -23.43 8.63 -4.68
CA SER A 71 -23.68 9.21 -3.34
C SER A 71 -24.60 8.33 -2.49
N GLY A 72 -24.82 8.67 -1.22
CA GLY A 72 -25.90 8.10 -0.38
C GLY A 72 -25.45 7.16 0.73
N ALA A 73 -26.42 6.46 1.33
CA ALA A 73 -26.28 5.63 2.53
C ALA A 73 -25.15 4.58 2.44
N LEU A 74 -24.13 4.73 3.29
CA LEU A 74 -23.08 3.74 3.51
C LEU A 74 -23.00 3.39 5.00
N CYS A 75 -23.22 2.12 5.33
CA CYS A 75 -23.13 1.62 6.71
C CYS A 75 -21.70 1.22 7.09
N VAL A 76 -21.26 1.67 8.27
CA VAL A 76 -19.99 1.36 8.93
C VAL A 76 -20.31 0.71 10.28
N ALA A 77 -19.71 -0.43 10.58
CA ALA A 77 -19.77 -1.02 11.91
C ALA A 77 -18.71 -0.38 12.83
N LEU A 78 -19.10 -0.05 14.05
CA LEU A 78 -18.23 0.56 15.05
C LEU A 78 -17.42 -0.47 15.84
N ASN A 79 -17.82 -1.74 15.79
CA ASN A 79 -17.10 -2.84 16.44
C ASN A 79 -17.11 -4.14 15.62
N LYS A 80 -16.35 -5.13 16.09
CA LYS A 80 -16.14 -6.43 15.43
C LYS A 80 -17.37 -7.35 15.43
N ALA A 81 -18.26 -7.23 16.42
CA ALA A 81 -19.49 -8.02 16.51
C ALA A 81 -20.56 -7.47 15.55
N ALA A 82 -20.77 -6.16 15.57
CA ALA A 82 -21.59 -5.43 14.60
C ALA A 82 -21.18 -5.77 13.16
N ALA A 83 -19.88 -5.64 12.83
CA ALA A 83 -19.36 -5.98 11.51
C ALA A 83 -19.64 -7.44 11.09
N GLY A 84 -19.51 -8.39 12.02
CA GLY A 84 -19.84 -9.79 11.78
C GLY A 84 -21.33 -10.05 11.55
N SER A 85 -22.21 -9.33 12.26
CA SER A 85 -23.66 -9.44 12.12
C SER A 85 -24.15 -8.84 10.79
N ALA A 86 -23.70 -7.64 10.43
CA ALA A 86 -24.05 -7.02 9.14
C ALA A 86 -23.48 -7.80 7.95
N TYR A 87 -22.23 -8.28 8.03
CA TYR A 87 -21.66 -9.18 7.02
C TYR A 87 -22.54 -10.41 6.79
N ARG A 88 -23.11 -10.99 7.86
CA ARG A 88 -24.03 -12.12 7.76
C ARG A 88 -25.29 -11.73 6.96
N CYS A 89 -25.92 -10.59 7.26
CA CYS A 89 -27.09 -10.09 6.52
C CYS A 89 -26.78 -9.90 5.02
N PHE A 90 -25.62 -9.33 4.68
CA PHE A 90 -25.20 -9.18 3.28
C PHE A 90 -24.94 -10.52 2.58
N LYS A 91 -24.34 -11.50 3.28
CA LYS A 91 -24.08 -12.84 2.74
C LYS A 91 -25.37 -13.62 2.50
N GLU A 92 -26.34 -13.49 3.41
CA GLU A 92 -27.66 -14.13 3.36
C GLU A 92 -28.69 -13.36 2.52
N ARG A 93 -28.27 -12.26 1.86
CA ARG A 93 -29.10 -11.35 1.03
C ARG A 93 -30.27 -10.66 1.75
N ARG A 94 -30.39 -10.78 3.07
CA ARG A 94 -31.43 -10.17 3.92
C ARG A 94 -31.32 -8.64 4.05
N VAL A 95 -30.74 -7.92 3.09
CA VAL A 95 -30.53 -6.46 3.16
C VAL A 95 -31.33 -5.78 2.06
N THR A 96 -32.31 -4.96 2.46
CA THR A 96 -33.08 -4.14 1.53
C THR A 96 -32.30 -2.88 1.17
N LYS A 97 -32.29 -2.54 -0.12
CA LYS A 97 -31.74 -1.30 -0.65
C LYS A 97 -32.67 -0.69 -1.70
N ALA A 98 -32.77 0.63 -1.72
CA ALA A 98 -33.26 1.36 -2.88
C ALA A 98 -32.41 2.60 -3.17
N TYR A 99 -32.36 2.98 -4.44
CA TYR A 99 -31.54 4.08 -4.95
C TYR A 99 -32.42 5.03 -5.76
N LEU A 100 -32.16 6.33 -5.68
CA LEU A 100 -32.72 7.29 -6.62
C LEU A 100 -31.74 7.51 -7.77
N ALA A 101 -32.25 7.74 -8.98
CA ALA A 101 -31.46 8.18 -10.12
C ALA A 101 -32.23 9.11 -11.05
N LEU A 102 -31.51 9.92 -11.83
CA LEU A 102 -32.00 10.51 -13.08
C LEU A 102 -31.42 9.69 -14.25
N VAL A 103 -32.29 9.20 -15.13
CA VAL A 103 -31.92 8.43 -16.34
C VAL A 103 -32.35 9.14 -17.61
N ARG A 104 -31.55 9.06 -18.67
CA ARG A 104 -31.81 9.71 -19.96
C ARG A 104 -33.11 9.19 -20.59
N GLY A 105 -33.88 10.08 -21.21
CA GLY A 105 -35.16 9.78 -21.85
C GLY A 105 -36.34 9.63 -20.86
N HIS A 106 -37.55 9.58 -21.41
CA HIS A 106 -38.78 9.31 -20.65
C HIS A 106 -39.10 7.81 -20.72
N VAL A 107 -38.87 7.07 -19.62
CA VAL A 107 -39.26 5.66 -19.46
C VAL A 107 -40.78 5.60 -19.39
N GLN A 108 -41.44 4.90 -20.30
CA GLN A 108 -42.91 4.94 -20.42
C GLN A 108 -43.58 3.99 -19.42
N GLU A 109 -42.95 2.86 -19.13
CA GLU A 109 -43.41 1.85 -18.18
C GLU A 109 -43.22 2.34 -16.75
N SER A 110 -44.32 2.48 -15.99
CA SER A 110 -44.28 2.95 -14.61
C SER A 110 -43.48 2.04 -13.66
N ARG A 111 -43.28 0.77 -14.02
CA ARG A 111 -42.38 -0.18 -13.36
C ARG A 111 -41.77 -1.16 -14.37
N VAL A 112 -40.46 -1.37 -14.30
CA VAL A 112 -39.69 -2.31 -15.15
C VAL A 112 -38.91 -3.29 -14.26
N THR A 113 -38.82 -4.55 -14.66
CA THR A 113 -37.98 -5.55 -14.00
C THR A 113 -36.86 -5.98 -14.94
N ILE A 114 -35.61 -5.74 -14.53
CA ILE A 114 -34.42 -5.91 -15.37
C ILE A 114 -33.61 -7.11 -14.85
N SER A 115 -33.58 -8.20 -15.63
CA SER A 115 -33.08 -9.51 -15.22
C SER A 115 -31.82 -10.00 -15.96
N HIS A 116 -31.28 -9.23 -16.91
CA HIS A 116 -30.08 -9.59 -17.68
C HIS A 116 -28.89 -9.91 -16.77
N ALA A 117 -28.28 -11.07 -16.93
CA ALA A 117 -27.09 -11.45 -16.18
C ALA A 117 -25.89 -10.55 -16.55
N ILE A 118 -25.11 -10.16 -15.54
CA ILE A 118 -23.95 -9.27 -15.72
C ILE A 118 -22.64 -10.06 -15.63
N GLY A 119 -21.80 -9.93 -16.65
CA GLY A 119 -20.45 -10.48 -16.72
C GLY A 119 -19.36 -9.40 -16.67
N LYS A 120 -18.09 -9.83 -16.72
CA LYS A 120 -16.94 -8.94 -16.94
C LYS A 120 -16.74 -8.73 -18.43
N ASN A 121 -16.42 -7.50 -18.82
CA ASN A 121 -16.03 -7.21 -20.19
C ASN A 121 -14.53 -7.47 -20.37
N SER A 122 -14.15 -8.36 -21.29
CA SER A 122 -12.75 -8.71 -21.58
C SER A 122 -12.14 -7.94 -22.76
N THR A 123 -12.96 -7.36 -23.64
CA THR A 123 -12.49 -6.52 -24.76
C THR A 123 -12.23 -5.08 -24.32
N GLU A 124 -13.11 -4.52 -23.49
CA GLU A 124 -13.10 -3.13 -23.07
C GLU A 124 -13.06 -2.95 -21.54
N GLY A 125 -12.72 -3.97 -20.76
CA GLY A 125 -12.78 -3.94 -19.29
C GLY A 125 -12.01 -2.84 -18.55
N ARG A 126 -11.20 -2.03 -19.27
CA ARG A 126 -10.52 -0.82 -18.78
C ARG A 126 -11.37 0.45 -18.87
N THR A 127 -12.29 0.53 -19.83
CA THR A 127 -13.29 1.60 -19.97
C THR A 127 -14.62 1.10 -19.38
N HIS A 128 -15.16 0.03 -19.95
CA HIS A 128 -16.43 -0.59 -19.57
C HIS A 128 -16.21 -1.86 -18.76
N THR A 129 -15.92 -1.80 -17.45
CA THR A 129 -15.50 -2.98 -16.65
C THR A 129 -16.49 -4.16 -16.64
N MET A 130 -17.79 -3.88 -16.77
CA MET A 130 -18.90 -4.84 -16.66
C MET A 130 -19.83 -4.73 -17.87
N CYS A 131 -20.51 -5.82 -18.23
CA CYS A 131 -21.35 -5.97 -19.41
C CYS A 131 -22.57 -6.87 -19.13
N ILE A 132 -23.58 -6.80 -19.98
CA ILE A 132 -24.73 -7.74 -19.99
C ILE A 132 -24.41 -8.97 -20.85
N GLU A 133 -25.00 -10.12 -20.50
CA GLU A 133 -24.88 -11.36 -21.25
C GLU A 133 -25.25 -11.22 -22.74
N GLY A 134 -24.66 -12.07 -23.58
CA GLY A 134 -24.81 -11.99 -25.05
C GLY A 134 -23.95 -10.91 -25.73
N THR A 135 -23.45 -9.90 -25.02
CA THR A 135 -22.54 -8.90 -25.61
C THR A 135 -21.14 -9.47 -25.87
N HIS A 136 -20.51 -8.99 -26.95
CA HIS A 136 -19.20 -9.48 -27.40
C HIS A 136 -18.10 -9.17 -26.37
N GLY A 137 -17.42 -10.21 -25.88
CA GLY A 137 -16.40 -10.11 -24.83
C GLY A 137 -16.95 -10.25 -23.40
N CYS A 138 -18.23 -10.58 -23.20
CA CYS A 138 -18.80 -10.71 -21.86
C CYS A 138 -18.55 -12.10 -21.22
N GLU A 139 -17.69 -12.12 -20.20
CA GLU A 139 -17.23 -13.34 -19.52
C GLU A 139 -17.90 -13.55 -18.16
N ASN A 140 -18.20 -14.82 -17.84
CA ASN A 140 -18.74 -15.26 -16.54
C ASN A 140 -19.96 -14.42 -16.07
N PRO A 141 -21.03 -14.33 -16.90
CA PRO A 141 -22.25 -13.62 -16.53
C PRO A 141 -22.91 -14.27 -15.31
N LYS A 142 -23.49 -13.46 -14.44
CA LYS A 142 -24.11 -13.92 -13.18
C LYS A 142 -25.52 -13.36 -13.02
N PRO A 143 -26.48 -14.14 -12.49
CA PRO A 143 -27.83 -13.68 -12.22
C PRO A 143 -27.83 -12.33 -11.49
N SER A 144 -28.61 -11.42 -12.05
CA SER A 144 -28.71 -10.01 -11.69
C SER A 144 -30.17 -9.60 -11.86
N LEU A 145 -30.68 -8.81 -10.93
CA LEU A 145 -32.10 -8.47 -10.86
C LEU A 145 -32.27 -7.10 -10.18
N THR A 146 -32.90 -6.18 -10.91
CA THR A 146 -33.20 -4.83 -10.46
C THR A 146 -34.65 -4.50 -10.81
N GLU A 147 -35.44 -4.09 -9.83
CA GLU A 147 -36.72 -3.43 -10.10
C GLU A 147 -36.47 -1.92 -10.27
N LEU A 148 -37.08 -1.32 -11.30
CA LEU A 148 -37.10 0.11 -11.57
C LEU A 148 -38.54 0.59 -11.46
N VAL A 149 -38.78 1.70 -10.75
CA VAL A 149 -40.08 2.36 -10.64
C VAL A 149 -39.92 3.82 -11.07
N VAL A 150 -40.77 4.30 -11.98
CA VAL A 150 -40.73 5.70 -12.44
C VAL A 150 -41.45 6.59 -11.44
N LEU A 151 -40.76 7.65 -10.98
CA LEU A 151 -41.27 8.63 -10.03
C LEU A 151 -41.77 9.87 -10.75
N GLU A 152 -40.94 10.48 -11.59
CA GLU A 152 -41.22 11.74 -12.28
C GLU A 152 -40.62 11.73 -13.70
N HIS A 153 -41.29 12.35 -14.66
CA HIS A 153 -40.67 12.78 -15.93
C HIS A 153 -40.37 14.27 -15.86
N GLY A 154 -39.25 14.66 -16.47
CA GLY A 154 -38.81 16.05 -16.50
C GLY A 154 -37.74 16.30 -17.56
N LEU A 155 -37.10 17.46 -17.45
CA LEU A 155 -35.89 17.82 -18.19
C LEU A 155 -34.70 17.94 -17.24
N TYR A 156 -33.52 17.47 -17.68
CA TYR A 156 -32.24 17.80 -17.06
C TYR A 156 -31.39 18.60 -18.04
N ALA A 157 -31.07 19.85 -17.68
CA ALA A 157 -30.36 20.80 -18.56
C ALA A 157 -30.96 20.85 -19.98
N GLY A 158 -32.30 20.88 -20.06
CA GLY A 158 -33.07 20.89 -21.32
C GLY A 158 -33.29 19.53 -22.00
N ASN A 159 -32.59 18.46 -21.58
CA ASN A 159 -32.72 17.13 -22.16
C ASN A 159 -33.79 16.29 -21.43
N PRO A 160 -34.59 15.45 -22.10
CA PRO A 160 -35.59 14.61 -21.43
C PRO A 160 -34.93 13.58 -20.51
N VAL A 161 -35.41 13.47 -19.27
CA VAL A 161 -34.97 12.45 -18.29
C VAL A 161 -36.14 11.96 -17.43
N SER A 162 -35.96 10.77 -16.86
CA SER A 162 -36.86 10.19 -15.85
C SER A 162 -36.17 10.14 -14.50
N LYS A 163 -36.85 10.55 -13.43
CA LYS A 163 -36.46 10.25 -12.06
C LYS A 163 -37.03 8.91 -11.67
N VAL A 164 -36.17 8.01 -11.18
CA VAL A 164 -36.52 6.60 -10.92
C VAL A 164 -36.05 6.15 -9.55
N LEU A 165 -36.82 5.24 -8.95
CA LEU A 165 -36.44 4.45 -7.78
C LEU A 165 -35.99 3.06 -8.24
N LEU A 166 -34.77 2.68 -7.87
CA LEU A 166 -34.12 1.43 -8.27
C LEU A 166 -33.92 0.53 -7.04
N LYS A 167 -34.57 -0.64 -7.02
CA LYS A 167 -34.47 -1.65 -5.96
C LYS A 167 -33.71 -2.89 -6.48
N PRO A 168 -32.38 -2.97 -6.29
CA PRO A 168 -31.61 -4.13 -6.68
C PRO A 168 -31.80 -5.29 -5.69
N LEU A 169 -32.29 -6.44 -6.18
CA LEU A 169 -32.44 -7.69 -5.41
C LEU A 169 -31.17 -8.54 -5.41
N THR A 170 -30.11 -8.04 -6.04
CA THR A 170 -28.78 -8.65 -6.18
C THR A 170 -27.72 -7.57 -6.11
N GLY A 171 -26.47 -7.95 -5.83
CA GLY A 171 -25.34 -7.02 -5.85
C GLY A 171 -24.25 -7.50 -6.80
N ARG A 172 -24.21 -6.95 -8.03
CA ARG A 172 -23.04 -6.98 -8.91
C ARG A 172 -22.36 -5.61 -8.94
N THR A 173 -21.09 -5.59 -9.33
CA THR A 173 -20.35 -4.36 -9.66
C THR A 173 -21.10 -3.57 -10.74
N HIS A 174 -21.27 -2.25 -10.52
CA HIS A 174 -21.94 -1.31 -11.44
C HIS A 174 -23.39 -1.70 -11.84
N GLN A 175 -24.07 -2.61 -11.12
CA GLN A 175 -25.30 -3.27 -11.59
C GLN A 175 -26.38 -2.31 -12.10
N LEU A 176 -26.70 -1.27 -11.33
CA LEU A 176 -27.75 -0.31 -11.68
C LEU A 176 -27.40 0.47 -12.96
N ARG A 177 -26.14 0.86 -13.08
CA ARG A 177 -25.59 1.65 -14.20
C ARG A 177 -25.64 0.84 -15.51
N VAL A 178 -25.20 -0.41 -15.43
CA VAL A 178 -25.28 -1.40 -16.53
C VAL A 178 -26.74 -1.70 -16.91
N HIS A 179 -27.63 -1.94 -15.94
CA HIS A 179 -29.04 -2.24 -16.21
C HIS A 179 -29.80 -1.05 -16.81
N CYS A 180 -29.57 0.17 -16.34
CA CYS A 180 -30.17 1.38 -16.89
C CYS A 180 -29.68 1.65 -18.32
N SER A 181 -28.36 1.55 -18.56
CA SER A 181 -27.79 1.67 -19.92
C SER A 181 -28.30 0.56 -20.86
N ALA A 182 -28.47 -0.67 -20.37
CA ALA A 182 -29.04 -1.80 -21.14
C ALA A 182 -30.50 -1.59 -21.58
N LEU A 183 -31.30 -0.82 -20.84
CA LEU A 183 -32.64 -0.41 -21.26
C LEU A 183 -32.63 0.75 -22.30
N GLY A 184 -31.47 1.26 -22.70
CA GLY A 184 -31.36 2.50 -23.49
C GLY A 184 -31.55 3.78 -22.66
N HIS A 185 -31.63 3.67 -21.33
CA HIS A 185 -31.86 4.76 -20.39
C HIS A 185 -30.67 4.92 -19.43
N PRO A 186 -29.46 5.28 -19.90
CA PRO A 186 -28.28 5.43 -19.03
C PRO A 186 -28.49 6.51 -17.97
N ILE A 187 -27.75 6.39 -16.86
CA ILE A 187 -27.80 7.36 -15.75
C ILE A 187 -27.09 8.66 -16.17
N VAL A 188 -27.73 9.79 -15.90
CA VAL A 188 -27.19 11.13 -16.21
C VAL A 188 -25.87 11.33 -15.45
N GLY A 189 -24.83 11.79 -16.15
CA GLY A 189 -23.49 11.97 -15.61
C GLY A 189 -22.68 10.68 -15.45
N ASP A 190 -23.11 9.55 -16.04
CA ASP A 190 -22.34 8.30 -16.01
C ASP A 190 -21.28 8.27 -17.11
N LEU A 191 -20.10 8.83 -16.80
CA LEU A 191 -18.89 8.81 -17.63
C LEU A 191 -18.37 7.40 -18.02
N THR A 192 -18.99 6.32 -17.53
CA THR A 192 -18.63 4.94 -17.88
C THR A 192 -19.67 4.24 -18.74
N TYR A 193 -20.97 4.52 -18.55
CA TYR A 193 -22.06 3.77 -19.23
C TYR A 193 -23.04 4.64 -20.01
N GLY A 194 -22.76 5.94 -20.12
CA GLY A 194 -23.43 6.85 -21.05
C GLY A 194 -23.13 6.58 -22.51
N GLN A 195 -23.99 7.08 -23.39
CA GLN A 195 -23.73 7.14 -24.83
C GLN A 195 -22.96 8.41 -25.17
N ALA A 196 -22.19 8.41 -26.26
CA ALA A 196 -21.36 9.56 -26.66
C ALA A 196 -22.21 10.82 -26.95
N GLU A 197 -23.40 10.60 -27.49
CA GLU A 197 -24.42 11.60 -27.80
C GLU A 197 -25.07 12.19 -26.53
N GLY A 198 -24.94 11.52 -25.38
CA GLY A 198 -25.54 11.95 -24.11
C GLY A 198 -24.84 13.14 -23.44
N GLN A 199 -23.59 13.43 -23.80
CA GLN A 199 -22.79 14.52 -23.20
C GLN A 199 -22.73 14.41 -21.66
N GLU A 200 -22.42 13.20 -21.16
CA GLU A 200 -22.40 12.89 -19.71
C GLU A 200 -21.21 13.53 -18.95
N ASP A 201 -20.38 14.32 -19.64
CA ASP A 201 -19.34 15.18 -19.09
C ASP A 201 -19.84 16.58 -18.65
N GLN A 202 -21.05 16.96 -19.06
CA GLN A 202 -21.67 18.25 -18.66
C GLN A 202 -22.37 18.24 -17.29
N PRO A 203 -23.10 17.19 -16.87
CA PRO A 203 -23.65 17.12 -15.51
C PRO A 203 -22.52 17.16 -14.48
N PHE A 204 -22.63 18.01 -13.46
CA PHE A 204 -21.56 18.21 -12.47
C PHE A 204 -21.23 16.98 -11.59
N ARG A 205 -21.98 15.89 -11.77
CA ARG A 205 -21.88 14.63 -11.02
C ARG A 205 -22.68 13.53 -11.72
N MET A 206 -22.43 12.27 -11.35
CA MET A 206 -23.33 11.15 -11.67
C MET A 206 -24.60 11.20 -10.80
N MET A 207 -25.76 11.08 -11.44
CA MET A 207 -27.09 11.16 -10.83
C MET A 207 -27.56 9.80 -10.31
N LEU A 208 -26.77 9.21 -9.41
CA LEU A 208 -27.13 8.00 -8.65
C LEU A 208 -26.90 8.21 -7.15
N HIS A 209 -27.91 7.85 -6.34
CA HIS A 209 -27.93 8.05 -4.90
C HIS A 209 -28.49 6.84 -4.17
N ALA A 210 -27.73 6.25 -3.24
CA ALA A 210 -28.20 5.20 -2.33
C ALA A 210 -29.13 5.81 -1.29
N PHE A 211 -30.44 5.67 -1.52
CA PHE A 211 -31.47 6.43 -0.83
C PHE A 211 -32.01 5.73 0.43
N TYR A 212 -32.29 4.43 0.31
CA TYR A 212 -32.84 3.61 1.39
C TYR A 212 -31.95 2.40 1.66
N LEU A 213 -31.71 2.11 2.94
CA LEU A 213 -30.91 0.99 3.41
C LEU A 213 -31.53 0.41 4.68
N ARG A 214 -31.88 -0.90 4.68
CA ARG A 214 -32.29 -1.63 5.88
C ARG A 214 -31.45 -2.89 6.06
N ILE A 215 -30.73 -2.97 7.18
CA ILE A 215 -29.88 -4.12 7.56
C ILE A 215 -30.45 -4.73 8.86
N PRO A 216 -31.25 -5.80 8.78
CA PRO A 216 -31.79 -6.51 9.95
C PRO A 216 -30.69 -7.36 10.60
N THR A 217 -29.92 -6.78 11.52
CA THR A 217 -28.88 -7.49 12.25
C THR A 217 -29.45 -8.22 13.48
N GLN A 218 -28.67 -9.10 14.10
CA GLN A 218 -29.04 -9.77 15.35
C GLN A 218 -28.99 -8.87 16.60
N VAL A 219 -28.57 -7.60 16.47
CA VAL A 219 -28.41 -6.66 17.59
C VAL A 219 -29.42 -5.50 17.45
N GLU A 220 -29.47 -4.90 16.26
CA GLU A 220 -30.43 -3.86 15.89
C GLU A 220 -30.80 -3.94 14.40
N CYS A 221 -31.96 -3.41 14.02
CA CYS A 221 -32.29 -3.15 12.62
C CYS A 221 -31.74 -1.78 12.23
N VAL A 222 -30.65 -1.75 11.46
CA VAL A 222 -30.06 -0.50 10.97
C VAL A 222 -30.87 -0.05 9.76
N GLU A 223 -31.82 0.86 9.97
CA GLU A 223 -32.62 1.46 8.91
C GLU A 223 -32.26 2.94 8.73
N ALA A 224 -31.96 3.33 7.49
CA ALA A 224 -31.63 4.69 7.11
C ALA A 224 -32.31 5.06 5.78
N CYS A 225 -32.89 6.26 5.75
CA CYS A 225 -33.40 6.92 4.56
C CYS A 225 -32.72 8.29 4.45
N THR A 226 -32.00 8.56 3.38
CA THR A 226 -31.31 9.84 3.17
C THR A 226 -32.25 10.91 2.61
N PRO A 227 -31.89 12.21 2.68
CA PRO A 227 -32.57 13.24 1.90
C PRO A 227 -32.42 12.99 0.39
N ASP A 228 -33.47 13.25 -0.39
CA ASP A 228 -33.43 13.22 -1.86
C ASP A 228 -32.57 14.38 -2.41
N PRO A 229 -31.47 14.11 -3.15
CA PRO A 229 -30.65 15.15 -3.74
C PRO A 229 -31.17 15.66 -5.09
N PHE A 230 -32.16 15.00 -5.71
CA PHE A 230 -32.66 15.29 -7.05
C PHE A 230 -33.97 16.10 -6.97
N LEU A 231 -33.85 17.29 -6.38
CA LEU A 231 -34.93 18.25 -6.18
C LEU A 231 -34.59 19.57 -6.91
N PRO A 232 -35.56 20.25 -7.55
CA PRO A 232 -35.32 21.51 -8.28
C PRO A 232 -34.82 22.65 -7.37
N THR A 233 -35.01 22.53 -6.06
CA THR A 233 -34.49 23.45 -5.03
C THR A 233 -33.02 23.23 -4.68
N LEU A 234 -32.44 22.08 -5.02
CA LEU A 234 -31.03 21.72 -4.80
C LEU A 234 -30.22 21.72 -6.11
N ASP A 235 -30.89 21.40 -7.21
CA ASP A 235 -30.34 21.39 -8.56
C ASP A 235 -31.32 22.03 -9.56
N VAL A 236 -31.07 23.28 -9.92
CA VAL A 236 -31.89 24.06 -10.86
C VAL A 236 -31.82 23.54 -12.30
N CYS A 237 -30.91 22.61 -12.61
CA CYS A 237 -30.89 21.94 -13.92
C CYS A 237 -31.96 20.84 -14.02
N TRP A 238 -32.49 20.33 -12.90
CA TRP A 238 -33.60 19.38 -12.86
C TRP A 238 -34.95 20.10 -12.82
N SER A 239 -35.79 19.85 -13.83
CA SER A 239 -37.13 20.43 -13.95
C SER A 239 -38.17 19.32 -14.14
N PRO A 240 -38.79 18.78 -13.07
CA PRO A 240 -39.90 17.84 -13.17
C PRO A 240 -41.13 18.51 -13.79
N HIS A 241 -41.83 17.82 -14.69
CA HIS A 241 -43.08 18.30 -15.31
C HIS A 241 -44.25 17.31 -15.17
N THR A 242 -43.99 16.05 -14.80
CA THR A 242 -45.04 15.03 -14.65
C THR A 242 -44.70 14.08 -13.51
N LEU A 243 -45.52 14.07 -12.47
CA LEU A 243 -45.45 13.08 -11.39
C LEU A 243 -46.11 11.78 -11.86
N VAL A 244 -45.38 10.67 -11.77
CA VAL A 244 -45.82 9.32 -12.15
C VAL A 244 -46.13 8.49 -10.89
N GLN A 245 -45.25 8.53 -9.88
CA GLN A 245 -45.49 7.90 -8.56
C GLN A 245 -44.87 8.73 -7.43
N PRO A 246 -45.60 8.98 -6.31
CA PRO A 246 -45.08 9.72 -5.17
C PRO A 246 -44.07 8.90 -4.37
N LEU A 247 -42.87 9.45 -4.19
CA LEU A 247 -41.76 8.77 -3.51
C LEU A 247 -42.10 8.34 -2.07
N ASP A 248 -42.87 9.13 -1.33
CA ASP A 248 -43.24 8.82 0.06
C ASP A 248 -44.04 7.52 0.21
N GLN A 249 -44.95 7.23 -0.72
CA GLN A 249 -45.73 5.98 -0.70
C GLN A 249 -44.82 4.76 -0.97
N LEU A 250 -43.84 4.92 -1.86
CA LEU A 250 -42.84 3.90 -2.14
C LEU A 250 -41.87 3.72 -0.96
N VAL A 251 -41.52 4.78 -0.22
CA VAL A 251 -40.78 4.69 1.04
C VAL A 251 -41.57 3.88 2.08
N GLN A 252 -42.85 4.19 2.32
CA GLN A 252 -43.65 3.41 3.27
C GLN A 252 -43.80 1.94 2.83
N THR A 253 -43.89 1.69 1.52
CA THR A 253 -43.89 0.33 0.95
C THR A 253 -42.55 -0.39 1.20
N LEU A 254 -41.41 0.28 1.06
CA LEU A 254 -40.09 -0.27 1.39
C LEU A 254 -39.95 -0.59 2.88
N ARG A 255 -40.49 0.26 3.77
CA ARG A 255 -40.52 0.01 5.22
C ARG A 255 -41.39 -1.20 5.57
N ALA A 256 -42.60 -1.25 5.04
CA ALA A 256 -43.59 -2.29 5.35
C ALA A 256 -43.27 -3.66 4.73
N ALA A 257 -42.45 -3.72 3.67
CA ALA A 257 -42.03 -4.98 3.06
C ALA A 257 -41.15 -5.80 4.03
N SER A 258 -41.45 -7.10 4.15
CA SER A 258 -40.62 -8.08 4.87
C SER A 258 -39.16 -8.08 4.39
N ASP A 259 -38.24 -8.53 5.23
CA ASP A 259 -36.86 -8.77 4.82
C ASP A 259 -36.77 -9.94 3.81
N PRO A 260 -35.83 -9.91 2.84
CA PRO A 260 -35.69 -10.99 1.86
C PRO A 260 -35.32 -12.33 2.51
N ASP A 261 -36.04 -13.39 2.18
CA ASP A 261 -35.77 -14.74 2.70
C ASP A 261 -34.45 -15.33 2.16
N PRO A 262 -33.67 -16.09 2.96
CA PRO A 262 -32.37 -16.63 2.52
C PRO A 262 -32.41 -17.72 1.44
N MET A 263 -33.59 -18.25 1.11
CA MET A 263 -33.73 -19.56 0.45
C MET A 263 -34.28 -19.52 -0.99
N ASP A 264 -34.91 -18.44 -1.44
CA ASP A 264 -35.39 -18.38 -2.83
C ASP A 264 -34.35 -17.79 -3.78
N SER A 265 -33.61 -18.68 -4.44
CA SER A 265 -32.89 -18.36 -5.68
C SER A 265 -32.93 -19.55 -6.64
N GLY A 266 -34.12 -20.13 -6.83
CA GLY A 266 -34.33 -21.43 -7.46
C GLY A 266 -35.29 -21.44 -8.66
N LEU A 267 -35.43 -20.33 -9.38
CA LEU A 267 -36.29 -20.25 -10.57
C LEU A 267 -35.49 -20.43 -11.87
N GLY A 268 -35.81 -21.48 -12.62
CA GLY A 268 -35.33 -21.72 -13.98
C GLY A 268 -36.17 -21.00 -15.04
N PRO A 269 -35.73 -21.01 -16.32
CA PRO A 269 -36.42 -20.31 -17.39
C PRO A 269 -37.72 -21.01 -17.80
N HIS A 270 -38.86 -20.43 -17.47
CA HIS A 270 -40.16 -20.81 -18.03
C HIS A 270 -40.53 -19.86 -19.17
N SER A 271 -40.81 -20.43 -20.34
CA SER A 271 -41.26 -19.70 -21.54
C SER A 271 -42.65 -19.08 -21.32
N PRO A 272 -42.95 -17.92 -21.93
CA PRO A 272 -44.29 -17.34 -21.87
C PRO A 272 -45.27 -18.17 -22.68
N SER A 273 -46.50 -18.32 -22.18
CA SER A 273 -47.65 -18.76 -22.97
C SER A 273 -48.91 -18.11 -22.41
N THR A 274 -49.63 -17.45 -23.30
CA THR A 274 -50.82 -16.63 -23.03
C THR A 274 -52.01 -17.49 -22.64
N LEU A 275 -52.85 -17.03 -21.70
CA LEU A 275 -54.31 -16.93 -21.85
C LEU A 275 -54.98 -16.24 -20.65
N LEU A 276 -56.28 -15.92 -20.81
CA LEU A 276 -57.13 -15.11 -19.92
C LEU A 276 -58.06 -16.01 -19.04
N PRO A 277 -58.81 -15.46 -18.06
CA PRO A 277 -59.05 -16.12 -16.76
C PRO A 277 -60.46 -16.72 -16.53
N GLU A 278 -60.73 -17.04 -15.25
CA GLU A 278 -62.04 -17.32 -14.59
C GLU A 278 -62.68 -18.72 -14.79
N PRO A 279 -63.49 -19.25 -13.83
CA PRO A 279 -63.62 -18.90 -12.40
C PRO A 279 -63.83 -20.09 -11.39
N ASP A 280 -63.87 -19.74 -10.09
CA ASP A 280 -64.74 -20.29 -9.01
C ASP A 280 -64.71 -21.81 -8.64
N ARG A 281 -64.28 -22.17 -7.40
CA ARG A 281 -65.20 -22.58 -6.30
C ARG A 281 -64.60 -22.99 -4.93
N SER A 282 -65.20 -22.39 -3.89
CA SER A 282 -65.53 -22.90 -2.54
C SER A 282 -64.59 -23.83 -1.73
N MET A 283 -64.12 -23.29 -0.59
CA MET A 283 -64.16 -23.86 0.78
C MET A 283 -63.98 -25.38 1.03
N ALA A 284 -62.93 -25.73 1.79
CA ALA A 284 -63.07 -26.48 3.05
C ALA A 284 -61.80 -26.37 3.96
N THR A 285 -62.02 -26.27 5.26
CA THR A 285 -61.06 -26.54 6.37
C THR A 285 -61.73 -27.60 7.29
N PRO A 286 -61.09 -28.23 8.31
CA PRO A 286 -59.82 -27.87 8.97
C PRO A 286 -58.94 -29.09 9.39
N ALA A 287 -58.09 -28.85 10.41
CA ALA A 287 -57.49 -29.79 11.37
C ALA A 287 -56.04 -30.28 11.13
N SER A 288 -55.35 -30.51 12.26
CA SER A 288 -53.89 -30.68 12.40
C SER A 288 -53.54 -32.03 13.07
N VAL A 289 -52.31 -32.17 13.62
CA VAL A 289 -51.75 -33.32 14.38
C VAL A 289 -51.06 -34.35 13.45
N VAL A 290 -49.71 -34.39 13.30
CA VAL A 290 -48.62 -34.71 14.27
C VAL A 290 -48.73 -36.18 14.75
N THR A 291 -47.83 -37.11 14.41
CA THR A 291 -46.52 -37.33 15.07
C THR A 291 -45.64 -38.32 14.27
N HIS A 292 -44.34 -38.38 14.59
CA HIS A 292 -43.27 -39.29 14.11
C HIS A 292 -43.62 -40.73 13.67
N VAL A 293 -42.87 -41.20 12.65
CA VAL A 293 -42.40 -42.59 12.49
C VAL A 293 -40.88 -42.56 12.19
N CYS A 294 -40.14 -43.62 12.52
CA CYS A 294 -38.69 -43.75 12.24
C CYS A 294 -38.36 -45.17 11.75
N LEU A 295 -37.37 -45.29 10.84
CA LEU A 295 -36.83 -46.54 10.25
C LEU A 295 -37.86 -47.34 9.38
N GLN A 296 -37.49 -48.03 8.31
CA GLN A 296 -36.22 -48.72 8.03
C GLN A 296 -35.87 -48.84 6.53
N SER A 297 -34.57 -49.08 6.28
CA SER A 297 -33.84 -49.30 5.01
C SER A 297 -34.38 -50.33 3.99
N ARG A 298 -33.89 -50.22 2.73
CA ARG A 298 -33.44 -51.38 1.93
C ARG A 298 -32.11 -51.13 1.18
N LEU A 299 -31.36 -52.21 0.96
CA LEU A 299 -30.07 -52.32 0.26
C LEU A 299 -30.02 -53.69 -0.46
N GLY A 300 -29.03 -53.94 -1.33
CA GLY A 300 -28.85 -55.26 -1.95
C GLY A 300 -27.41 -55.56 -2.43
N HIS A 301 -26.97 -56.80 -2.14
CA HIS A 301 -25.97 -57.69 -2.81
C HIS A 301 -24.79 -57.10 -3.64
N LEU A 302 -23.53 -57.57 -3.59
CA LEU A 302 -22.86 -58.76 -3.00
C LEU A 302 -21.52 -58.36 -2.32
N GLY A 303 -20.76 -59.19 -1.57
CA GLY A 303 -21.06 -60.50 -0.96
C GLY A 303 -19.87 -61.51 -0.89
N THR A 304 -19.41 -61.84 0.34
CA THR A 304 -18.56 -63.03 0.74
C THR A 304 -17.06 -63.03 0.36
N TRP A 305 -16.10 -63.70 1.05
CA TRP A 305 -16.09 -64.82 2.05
C TRP A 305 -15.06 -64.61 3.21
N THR A 306 -15.40 -65.04 4.46
CA THR A 306 -14.57 -65.54 5.62
C THR A 306 -13.33 -64.78 6.19
N SER A 307 -12.96 -64.85 7.50
CA SER A 307 -13.60 -65.37 8.74
C SER A 307 -12.83 -64.99 10.06
N THR A 308 -13.51 -65.09 11.23
CA THR A 308 -13.00 -65.21 12.65
C THR A 308 -12.14 -64.07 13.26
N GLY A 309 -12.30 -63.64 14.54
CA GLY A 309 -13.29 -63.94 15.60
C GLY A 309 -12.89 -63.46 17.03
N VAL A 310 -13.81 -63.50 18.02
CA VAL A 310 -13.61 -63.37 19.52
C VAL A 310 -13.29 -61.93 20.05
N HIS A 311 -14.19 -61.19 20.75
CA HIS A 311 -14.63 -61.21 22.18
C HIS A 311 -13.59 -60.69 23.23
N ARG A 312 -13.91 -60.03 24.38
CA ARG A 312 -15.19 -59.84 25.14
C ARG A 312 -15.16 -58.68 26.20
N ASN A 313 -16.35 -58.21 26.60
CA ASN A 313 -16.80 -57.67 27.92
C ASN A 313 -16.43 -56.27 28.51
N GLU A 314 -17.44 -55.75 29.23
CA GLU A 314 -17.51 -54.53 30.08
C GLU A 314 -17.57 -54.91 31.62
N PRO A 315 -18.22 -54.15 32.55
CA PRO A 315 -17.70 -52.97 33.29
C PRO A 315 -17.88 -53.08 34.83
N ARG A 316 -17.59 -52.01 35.61
CA ARG A 316 -18.51 -51.45 36.64
C ARG A 316 -18.03 -50.16 37.31
N SER A 317 -18.96 -49.53 38.06
CA SER A 317 -18.87 -48.23 38.76
C SER A 317 -18.59 -48.36 40.26
N GLY A 318 -18.28 -47.23 40.93
CA GLY A 318 -18.27 -47.12 42.40
C GLY A 318 -17.75 -45.78 42.92
N ASP A 319 -18.60 -45.00 43.62
CA ASP A 319 -18.23 -43.72 44.24
C ASP A 319 -17.49 -43.90 45.59
N LYS A 320 -16.64 -42.93 45.94
CA LYS A 320 -16.89 -41.99 47.07
C LYS A 320 -15.78 -40.95 47.27
N ALA A 321 -16.13 -39.87 47.97
CA ALA A 321 -15.23 -38.79 48.35
C ALA A 321 -14.49 -39.05 49.66
N GLY A 322 -13.33 -38.40 49.84
CA GLY A 322 -12.57 -38.31 51.08
C GLY A 322 -11.73 -37.03 51.07
N GLN A 323 -11.61 -36.35 52.21
CA GLN A 323 -11.11 -34.97 52.28
C GLN A 323 -9.92 -34.80 53.24
N LEU A 324 -9.05 -33.86 52.88
CA LEU A 324 -8.24 -33.01 53.78
C LEU A 324 -6.94 -33.51 54.47
N HIS A 325 -6.14 -32.47 54.73
CA HIS A 325 -4.97 -32.32 55.62
C HIS A 325 -3.57 -32.76 55.18
N ALA A 326 -2.59 -32.04 55.72
CA ALA A 326 -1.24 -31.88 55.20
C ALA A 326 -0.19 -31.78 56.31
N THR A 327 1.08 -32.06 55.97
CA THR A 327 2.33 -31.55 56.58
C THR A 327 3.46 -31.90 55.58
N HIS A 328 4.51 -31.13 55.23
CA HIS A 328 5.34 -30.05 55.82
C HIS A 328 6.73 -30.58 56.25
N TRP A 329 7.80 -29.83 55.93
CA TRP A 329 9.25 -30.16 56.11
C TRP A 329 9.80 -31.22 55.12
N ALA A 330 11.08 -31.22 54.73
CA ALA A 330 12.11 -30.16 54.64
C ALA A 330 13.18 -30.57 53.60
N GLY A 331 14.06 -29.64 53.21
CA GLY A 331 15.03 -29.87 52.12
C GLY A 331 16.39 -30.44 52.55
N MET A 332 17.21 -30.84 51.57
CA MET A 332 18.64 -31.05 51.73
C MET A 332 19.37 -30.86 50.39
N GLU A 333 20.59 -30.34 50.42
CA GLU A 333 21.49 -30.26 49.26
C GLU A 333 22.17 -31.61 48.98
N LEU A 334 22.64 -31.83 47.73
CA LEU A 334 23.88 -32.59 47.49
C LEU A 334 24.41 -32.44 46.06
N HIS A 335 25.73 -32.29 45.92
CA HIS A 335 26.45 -32.39 44.65
C HIS A 335 26.54 -33.85 44.16
N GLY A 336 26.49 -34.06 42.83
CA GLY A 336 26.74 -35.38 42.24
C GLY A 336 27.11 -35.34 40.76
N LEU A 337 28.41 -35.42 40.44
CA LEU A 337 28.85 -35.67 39.06
C LEU A 337 28.72 -37.16 38.74
N ARG A 338 28.27 -37.49 37.52
CA ARG A 338 28.99 -38.44 36.66
C ARG A 338 28.63 -38.34 35.17
N ARG A 339 29.70 -38.46 34.38
CA ARG A 339 29.80 -38.46 32.91
C ARG A 339 28.91 -39.52 32.26
N TRP A 340 28.49 -39.26 31.03
CA TRP A 340 28.83 -40.13 29.89
C TRP A 340 29.42 -39.25 28.78
N ALA A 341 30.31 -39.80 27.94
CA ALA A 341 31.02 -39.07 26.89
C ALA A 341 30.76 -39.71 25.52
N GLY A 342 30.78 -38.91 24.43
CA GLY A 342 30.13 -39.33 23.19
C GLY A 342 30.58 -38.68 21.87
N TRP A 343 31.85 -38.26 21.74
CA TRP A 343 32.57 -38.05 20.46
C TRP A 343 32.05 -36.91 19.53
N VAL A 344 32.88 -35.92 19.15
CA VAL A 344 33.77 -35.88 17.94
C VAL A 344 32.97 -35.95 16.64
N THR A 345 33.01 -35.01 15.67
CA THR A 345 33.75 -33.73 15.45
C THR A 345 33.03 -32.95 14.32
N ASP A 346 33.25 -31.65 14.02
CA ASP A 346 34.17 -30.64 14.57
C ASP A 346 33.61 -29.19 14.45
N THR A 347 34.42 -28.25 14.91
CA THR A 347 34.59 -26.82 14.57
C THR A 347 34.91 -26.60 13.06
N GLN A 348 34.99 -25.40 12.46
CA GLN A 348 35.40 -24.05 12.91
C GLN A 348 34.66 -22.95 12.11
N SER A 349 34.81 -21.64 12.36
CA SER A 349 34.98 -20.80 13.57
C SER A 349 35.01 -19.35 13.09
N VAL A 350 34.32 -18.43 13.80
CA VAL A 350 34.46 -16.98 13.53
C VAL A 350 35.70 -16.45 14.26
N CYS A 351 36.45 -15.56 13.63
CA CYS A 351 37.39 -14.69 14.34
C CYS A 351 37.52 -13.30 13.68
N ILE A 352 37.07 -12.27 14.41
CA ILE A 352 37.57 -10.90 14.31
C ILE A 352 38.11 -10.56 15.69
N GLN A 353 39.43 -10.30 15.79
CA GLN A 353 40.03 -9.86 17.05
C GLN A 353 39.91 -8.35 17.24
N ARG A 354 39.77 -7.91 18.50
CA ARG A 354 40.00 -6.51 18.91
C ARG A 354 41.47 -6.30 19.30
N PRO A 355 42.05 -5.11 19.06
CA PRO A 355 43.39 -4.78 19.54
C PRO A 355 43.44 -4.54 21.06
N ARG A 356 44.66 -4.57 21.63
CA ARG A 356 44.98 -4.20 23.02
C ARG A 356 46.08 -3.12 23.07
N GLY A 357 45.99 -2.17 23.99
CA GLY A 357 47.17 -1.62 24.68
C GLY A 357 47.60 -2.61 25.78
N ARG A 358 48.89 -2.85 26.08
CA ARG A 358 49.94 -1.90 26.53
C ARG A 358 49.52 -1.12 27.79
N SER A 359 50.33 -1.05 28.85
CA SER A 359 51.60 -1.72 29.22
C SER A 359 51.95 -1.34 30.68
N LEU A 360 52.85 -2.06 31.37
CA LEU A 360 53.98 -1.54 32.19
C LEU A 360 54.62 -2.62 33.10
N ILE A 361 55.96 -2.59 33.25
CA ILE A 361 56.77 -3.03 34.44
C ILE A 361 56.76 -4.56 34.75
N SER A 362 57.86 -5.26 35.05
CA SER A 362 59.31 -4.96 35.14
C SER A 362 60.18 -6.22 34.99
N GLU A 363 61.39 -6.04 34.42
CA GLU A 363 62.73 -6.54 34.83
C GLU A 363 63.02 -8.02 35.22
N ALA A 364 64.28 -8.40 34.97
CA ALA A 364 65.05 -9.54 35.53
C ALA A 364 64.59 -10.99 35.17
N GLU A 365 65.46 -12.00 35.09
CA GLU A 365 66.87 -12.09 34.64
C GLU A 365 67.22 -13.59 34.40
N VAL A 366 68.49 -13.93 34.14
CA VAL A 366 69.07 -15.30 34.11
C VAL A 366 68.73 -16.19 32.88
N ALA A 367 69.77 -16.79 32.32
CA ALA A 367 69.79 -17.80 31.25
C ALA A 367 71.01 -18.74 31.49
N PRO A 368 71.36 -19.71 30.62
CA PRO A 368 70.59 -20.50 29.65
C PRO A 368 70.52 -21.98 30.17
N PRO A 369 70.86 -23.13 29.50
CA PRO A 369 71.92 -23.37 28.50
C PRO A 369 71.59 -24.31 27.28
N LEU A 370 72.33 -24.15 26.17
CA LEU A 370 72.70 -25.19 25.13
C LEU A 370 71.54 -25.83 24.28
N THR A 371 71.69 -26.22 22.99
CA THR A 371 72.75 -26.09 21.95
C THR A 371 72.22 -26.40 20.53
N THR A 372 72.99 -26.01 19.49
CA THR A 372 73.14 -26.64 18.14
C THR A 372 71.90 -26.80 17.21
N ASP A 373 71.95 -26.53 15.90
CA ASP A 373 73.09 -26.09 15.06
C ASP A 373 72.75 -25.30 13.78
N GLU A 374 73.77 -24.56 13.34
CA GLU A 374 74.16 -24.05 12.01
C GLU A 374 73.17 -23.45 10.96
N ALA A 375 73.57 -22.29 10.44
CA ALA A 375 73.30 -21.79 9.08
C ALA A 375 74.57 -22.03 8.20
N PRO A 376 74.59 -21.71 6.88
CA PRO A 376 74.79 -20.33 6.38
C PRO A 376 73.67 -19.89 5.39
N ALA A 377 73.47 -18.62 4.99
CA ALA A 377 74.35 -17.62 4.32
C ALA A 377 74.78 -18.04 2.88
N GLN A 378 74.99 -17.17 1.90
CA GLN A 378 75.49 -15.78 1.91
C GLN A 378 74.91 -14.85 0.80
N ASP A 379 74.96 -13.54 1.08
CA ASP A 379 75.37 -12.40 0.24
C ASP A 379 75.02 -12.28 -1.26
N LEU A 380 74.52 -11.10 -1.67
CA LEU A 380 75.36 -10.07 -2.31
C LEU A 380 74.69 -8.68 -2.44
N LEU A 381 75.50 -7.64 -2.20
CA LEU A 381 75.30 -6.20 -2.43
C LEU A 381 76.23 -5.76 -3.61
N PRO A 382 76.40 -4.47 -4.05
CA PRO A 382 75.82 -3.18 -3.62
C PRO A 382 75.41 -2.22 -4.81
N GLN A 383 75.30 -0.90 -4.52
CA GLN A 383 75.67 0.26 -5.38
C GLN A 383 74.72 0.78 -6.49
N ASP A 384 74.61 2.10 -6.76
CA ASP A 384 75.04 3.33 -6.03
C ASP A 384 74.26 4.61 -6.50
N THR A 385 74.64 5.79 -5.97
CA THR A 385 74.22 7.19 -6.24
C THR A 385 72.90 7.64 -5.56
N SER A 386 72.85 8.61 -4.63
CA SER A 386 73.36 10.00 -4.50
C SER A 386 72.35 11.05 -5.04
N ALA A 387 72.05 12.19 -4.39
CA ALA A 387 72.83 12.98 -3.44
C ALA A 387 72.02 13.64 -2.27
N ARG A 388 72.72 14.35 -1.37
CA ARG A 388 72.17 15.17 -0.25
C ARG A 388 72.19 16.68 -0.61
N MET A 389 71.34 17.53 0.02
CA MET A 389 71.85 18.75 0.72
C MET A 389 70.87 19.52 1.65
N THR A 390 71.38 19.83 2.85
CA THR A 390 71.25 21.03 3.74
C THR A 390 69.96 21.88 3.93
N ARG A 391 69.52 21.93 5.20
CA ARG A 391 69.29 23.12 6.09
C ARG A 391 69.03 24.53 5.49
N ALA A 392 67.86 25.10 5.82
CA ALA A 392 67.65 26.42 6.48
C ALA A 392 66.18 26.44 7.03
N TYR A 393 65.74 26.97 8.19
CA TYR A 393 66.13 28.03 9.14
C TYR A 393 65.48 29.42 8.93
N CYS A 394 64.23 29.59 9.38
CA CYS A 394 63.59 30.78 10.00
C CYS A 394 62.14 30.38 10.42
N ARG A 395 61.60 30.68 11.62
CA ARG A 395 61.25 31.98 12.25
C ARG A 395 60.21 32.77 11.43
N SER A 396 59.12 33.31 11.99
CA SER A 396 58.70 33.57 13.39
C SER A 396 57.42 32.78 13.79
N ALA A 397 57.04 32.50 15.05
CA ALA A 397 56.86 33.35 16.25
C ALA A 397 55.83 34.49 16.01
N VAL A 398 54.90 34.85 16.90
CA VAL A 398 54.70 34.72 18.37
C VAL A 398 53.22 34.30 18.60
N GLY A 399 52.70 33.79 19.71
CA GLY A 399 53.15 33.55 21.10
C GLY A 399 51.96 33.73 22.07
N PRO A 400 52.09 33.44 23.38
CA PRO A 400 51.03 32.68 24.08
C PRO A 400 50.28 33.43 25.21
N GLY A 401 49.17 32.83 25.66
CA GLY A 401 48.39 33.26 26.83
C GLY A 401 47.59 32.13 27.50
N VAL A 402 48.15 31.60 28.61
CA VAL A 402 47.58 30.83 29.75
C VAL A 402 46.04 30.58 29.76
N GLY A 403 45.53 29.40 30.10
CA GLY A 403 46.20 28.18 30.60
C GLY A 403 45.21 27.04 30.89
N ALA A 404 45.71 25.86 31.27
CA ALA A 404 44.91 24.64 31.36
C ALA A 404 44.35 24.33 32.76
N VAL A 405 43.17 23.71 32.79
CA VAL A 405 42.84 22.66 33.78
C VAL A 405 42.50 21.40 32.99
N VAL A 406 43.14 20.29 33.34
CA VAL A 406 42.96 18.99 32.65
C VAL A 406 42.07 18.08 33.49
N SER A 407 41.12 17.42 32.84
CA SER A 407 40.56 16.14 33.30
C SER A 407 40.53 15.18 32.11
N LEU A 408 41.25 14.06 32.23
CA LEU A 408 41.49 13.13 31.12
C LEU A 408 40.40 12.05 31.04
N GLY A 409 39.91 11.75 29.83
CA GLY A 409 38.81 10.80 29.61
C GLY A 409 38.62 10.39 28.14
N LEU A 410 39.72 10.18 27.41
CA LEU A 410 39.74 9.73 26.00
C LEU A 410 39.18 8.29 25.89
N PHE A 411 38.67 7.79 24.76
CA PHE A 411 39.10 7.94 23.36
C PHE A 411 37.89 8.23 22.43
N LEU A 412 37.94 9.26 21.57
CA LEU A 412 38.38 9.24 20.15
C LEU A 412 37.54 8.32 19.24
N SER A 413 36.96 8.81 18.14
CA SER A 413 37.68 9.37 16.98
C SER A 413 37.33 10.80 16.55
N LEU A 414 38.28 11.48 15.88
CA LEU A 414 38.12 12.82 15.29
C LEU A 414 37.29 12.79 13.98
N PRO A 415 36.65 13.91 13.58
CA PRO A 415 36.12 14.10 12.23
C PRO A 415 37.25 14.40 11.23
N ALA A 416 37.68 13.38 10.47
CA ALA A 416 38.69 13.55 9.42
C ALA A 416 38.18 14.49 8.30
N HIS A 417 38.75 15.69 8.20
CA HIS A 417 38.48 16.65 7.13
C HIS A 417 39.10 16.20 5.80
N CYS A 418 38.39 15.34 5.06
CA CYS A 418 38.72 14.97 3.68
C CYS A 418 37.50 15.06 2.75
N SER A 419 36.65 16.09 2.92
CA SER A 419 35.60 16.45 1.94
C SER A 419 36.13 17.41 0.85
N HIS A 420 37.35 17.17 0.35
CA HIS A 420 37.88 17.94 -0.78
C HIS A 420 37.35 17.36 -2.10
N SER A 421 37.01 18.24 -3.05
CA SER A 421 36.35 17.82 -4.28
C SER A 421 37.31 17.14 -5.27
N GLN A 422 37.21 15.81 -5.43
CA GLN A 422 37.60 15.12 -6.65
C GLN A 422 36.43 14.29 -7.20
N ALA A 423 35.62 14.94 -8.04
CA ALA A 423 34.71 14.25 -8.96
C ALA A 423 35.49 13.88 -10.24
N GLU A 424 36.50 13.03 -10.10
CA GLU A 424 37.33 12.53 -11.20
C GLU A 424 36.95 11.08 -11.50
N GLY A 425 35.84 10.90 -12.21
CA GLY A 425 35.47 9.59 -12.74
C GLY A 425 36.26 9.29 -14.00
N PHE A 426 37.11 8.25 -13.96
CA PHE A 426 37.85 7.67 -15.10
C PHE A 426 38.33 8.69 -16.15
N HIS A 427 39.42 9.39 -15.86
CA HIS A 427 40.18 10.09 -16.90
C HIS A 427 40.73 9.07 -17.91
N GLN A 428 40.67 9.43 -19.19
CA GLN A 428 40.83 8.52 -20.33
C GLN A 428 42.31 8.23 -20.67
N GLY A 429 43.15 8.02 -19.64
CA GLY A 429 44.63 7.99 -19.76
C GLY A 429 45.38 6.94 -18.93
N GLU A 430 44.72 6.11 -18.12
CA GLU A 430 45.38 5.04 -17.32
C GLU A 430 44.88 3.63 -17.69
N LEU A 431 44.95 3.25 -18.97
CA LEU A 431 44.64 1.88 -19.44
C LEU A 431 45.59 1.35 -20.54
N ASP A 432 46.89 1.63 -20.42
CA ASP A 432 47.93 0.80 -21.07
C ASP A 432 48.16 -0.48 -20.24
N ILE A 433 47.28 -1.48 -20.39
CA ILE A 433 47.38 -2.78 -19.70
C ILE A 433 47.33 -3.92 -20.72
N GLY A 434 48.52 -4.33 -21.18
CA GLY A 434 48.72 -5.57 -21.91
C GLY A 434 48.67 -6.80 -21.00
N GLY A 435 47.47 -7.27 -20.67
CA GLY A 435 47.24 -8.56 -20.01
C GLY A 435 46.81 -8.51 -18.53
N ALA A 436 46.08 -9.55 -18.12
CA ALA A 436 45.31 -9.68 -16.88
C ALA A 436 44.11 -8.71 -16.76
N ASP A 437 43.11 -9.11 -15.96
CA ASP A 437 41.84 -8.39 -15.81
C ASP A 437 42.06 -7.03 -15.09
N PRO A 438 41.78 -5.89 -15.75
CA PRO A 438 41.98 -4.57 -15.15
C PRO A 438 41.05 -4.30 -13.95
N TRP A 439 39.90 -4.99 -13.86
CA TRP A 439 38.94 -4.84 -12.77
C TRP A 439 39.25 -5.71 -11.55
N ALA A 440 40.24 -6.60 -11.62
CA ALA A 440 40.63 -7.46 -10.50
C ALA A 440 41.38 -6.72 -9.37
N ARG A 441 41.89 -5.51 -9.65
CA ARG A 441 42.60 -4.67 -8.65
C ARG A 441 41.76 -3.49 -8.12
N VAL A 442 40.55 -3.28 -8.65
CA VAL A 442 39.67 -2.15 -8.28
C VAL A 442 38.85 -2.52 -7.05
N THR A 443 38.86 -1.66 -6.03
CA THR A 443 38.12 -1.86 -4.77
C THR A 443 36.61 -1.80 -4.97
N ALA A 444 35.86 -2.66 -4.27
CA ALA A 444 34.39 -2.71 -4.30
C ALA A 444 33.67 -1.35 -4.17
N SER A 445 34.17 -0.40 -3.37
CA SER A 445 33.60 0.95 -3.25
C SER A 445 33.62 1.74 -4.56
N LEU A 446 34.74 1.73 -5.29
CA LEU A 446 34.85 2.35 -6.62
C LEU A 446 33.93 1.67 -7.65
N LEU A 447 33.64 0.37 -7.46
CA LEU A 447 32.68 -0.36 -8.28
C LEU A 447 31.21 -0.04 -7.91
N GLN A 448 30.92 0.39 -6.67
CA GLN A 448 29.57 0.84 -6.26
C GLN A 448 29.18 2.18 -6.89
N ASP A 449 30.13 3.08 -7.13
CA ASP A 449 29.88 4.41 -7.73
C ASP A 449 29.89 4.43 -9.27
N PHE A 450 29.83 3.25 -9.89
CA PHE A 450 29.72 3.04 -11.34
C PHE A 450 28.49 3.73 -11.98
N TRP A 451 28.68 4.36 -13.15
CA TRP A 451 27.62 5.03 -13.92
C TRP A 451 27.44 4.46 -15.33
N CYS A 452 26.17 4.37 -15.74
CA CYS A 452 25.71 3.84 -17.02
C CYS A 452 26.37 4.46 -18.27
N GLN A 453 26.59 5.78 -18.27
CA GLN A 453 27.11 6.47 -19.45
C GLN A 453 28.59 6.16 -19.75
N PRO A 454 29.54 6.30 -18.79
CA PRO A 454 30.90 5.78 -18.95
C PRO A 454 30.95 4.29 -19.31
N ALA A 455 30.16 3.46 -18.62
CA ALA A 455 30.07 2.02 -18.87
C ALA A 455 29.76 1.67 -20.32
N SER A 456 28.87 2.46 -20.94
CA SER A 456 28.40 2.23 -22.29
C SER A 456 29.41 2.56 -23.40
N ARG A 457 30.63 2.98 -23.02
CA ARG A 457 31.79 3.14 -23.90
C ARG A 457 32.79 1.98 -23.79
N LEU A 458 32.61 1.07 -22.83
CA LEU A 458 33.47 -0.10 -22.67
C LEU A 458 33.20 -1.13 -23.78
N PRO A 459 34.24 -1.72 -24.39
CA PRO A 459 34.07 -2.84 -25.32
C PRO A 459 33.64 -4.12 -24.57
N ARG A 460 33.08 -5.08 -25.32
CA ARG A 460 32.48 -6.34 -24.82
C ARG A 460 33.30 -7.02 -23.73
N GLU A 461 34.60 -7.25 -23.97
CA GLU A 461 35.48 -7.95 -23.03
C GLU A 461 35.67 -7.19 -21.71
N HIS A 462 35.81 -5.86 -21.78
CA HIS A 462 35.97 -5.01 -20.59
C HIS A 462 34.68 -4.92 -19.77
N LEU A 463 33.51 -4.92 -20.42
CA LEU A 463 32.23 -4.97 -19.72
C LEU A 463 31.99 -6.35 -19.09
N SER A 464 32.34 -7.43 -19.79
CA SER A 464 32.24 -8.80 -19.27
C SER A 464 33.14 -9.01 -18.05
N ALA A 465 34.40 -8.56 -18.12
CA ALA A 465 35.32 -8.56 -16.98
C ALA A 465 34.78 -7.75 -15.79
N LEU A 466 34.21 -6.56 -16.04
CA LEU A 466 33.57 -5.76 -14.99
C LEU A 466 32.41 -6.51 -14.32
N ILE A 467 31.51 -7.15 -15.09
CA ILE A 467 30.37 -7.93 -14.54
C ILE A 467 30.89 -9.09 -13.67
N ARG A 468 31.98 -9.75 -14.08
CA ARG A 468 32.61 -10.85 -13.31
C ARG A 468 33.29 -10.34 -12.04
N SER A 469 33.98 -9.19 -12.06
CA SER A 469 34.57 -8.58 -10.86
C SER A 469 33.49 -8.13 -9.86
N LEU A 470 32.39 -7.52 -10.35
CA LEU A 470 31.21 -7.19 -9.55
C LEU A 470 30.62 -8.43 -8.84
N ALA A 471 30.55 -9.57 -9.54
CA ALA A 471 30.06 -10.84 -8.98
C ALA A 471 31.03 -11.44 -7.96
N ALA A 472 32.34 -11.43 -8.26
CA ALA A 472 33.38 -11.98 -7.40
C ALA A 472 33.50 -11.20 -6.06
N GLN A 473 33.47 -9.86 -6.14
CA GLN A 473 33.50 -8.97 -4.97
C GLN A 473 32.13 -8.81 -4.28
N ARG A 474 31.06 -9.40 -4.83
CA ARG A 474 29.66 -9.31 -4.35
C ARG A 474 29.20 -7.85 -4.15
N VAL A 475 29.47 -7.01 -5.16
CA VAL A 475 29.21 -5.57 -5.10
C VAL A 475 27.71 -5.29 -5.14
N SER A 476 27.18 -4.71 -4.06
CA SER A 476 25.78 -4.26 -3.98
C SER A 476 25.53 -3.06 -4.88
N LEU A 477 24.81 -3.25 -5.98
CA LEU A 477 24.42 -2.20 -6.93
C LEU A 477 22.94 -1.79 -6.76
N LYS A 478 22.63 -0.55 -7.13
CA LYS A 478 21.27 0.01 -7.11
C LYS A 478 20.49 -0.46 -8.35
N ALA A 479 19.16 -0.53 -8.25
CA ALA A 479 18.27 -1.01 -9.32
C ALA A 479 18.57 -0.38 -10.70
N TRP A 480 18.68 0.95 -10.79
CA TRP A 480 19.08 1.65 -12.01
C TRP A 480 20.45 1.25 -12.60
N GLN A 481 21.44 0.89 -11.77
CA GLN A 481 22.76 0.44 -12.24
C GLN A 481 22.64 -0.95 -12.87
N LEU A 482 21.87 -1.84 -12.23
CA LEU A 482 21.59 -3.19 -12.70
C LEU A 482 20.75 -3.18 -13.97
N SER A 483 19.72 -2.32 -14.08
CA SER A 483 18.90 -2.19 -15.29
C SER A 483 19.72 -1.71 -16.49
N CYS A 484 20.55 -0.68 -16.31
CA CYS A 484 21.47 -0.27 -17.38
C CYS A 484 22.48 -1.37 -17.72
N LEU A 485 23.11 -2.00 -16.73
CA LEU A 485 24.11 -3.05 -16.95
C LEU A 485 23.50 -4.27 -17.67
N ALA A 486 22.25 -4.61 -17.40
CA ALA A 486 21.48 -5.62 -18.12
C ALA A 486 21.19 -5.20 -19.57
N ASN A 487 20.79 -3.96 -19.80
CA ASN A 487 20.54 -3.43 -21.16
C ASN A 487 21.84 -3.38 -21.99
N LEU A 488 22.99 -3.03 -21.38
CA LEU A 488 24.30 -3.07 -22.02
C LEU A 488 24.78 -4.50 -22.30
N ALA A 489 24.66 -5.41 -21.33
CA ALA A 489 24.99 -6.83 -21.50
C ALA A 489 24.13 -7.49 -22.59
N THR A 490 22.84 -7.14 -22.66
CA THR A 490 21.92 -7.58 -23.72
C THR A 490 22.40 -7.10 -25.10
N GLY A 491 22.72 -5.80 -25.23
CA GLY A 491 23.20 -5.22 -26.50
C GLY A 491 24.57 -5.72 -26.98
N LEU A 492 25.37 -6.33 -26.09
CA LEU A 492 26.68 -6.89 -26.40
C LEU A 492 26.72 -8.44 -26.37
N GLY A 493 25.56 -9.10 -26.26
CA GLY A 493 25.47 -10.56 -26.26
C GLY A 493 26.26 -11.20 -25.11
N LEU A 494 26.16 -10.63 -23.90
CA LEU A 494 26.77 -11.13 -22.66
C LEU A 494 25.70 -11.76 -21.77
N GLN A 495 24.99 -12.77 -22.29
CA GLN A 495 23.93 -13.47 -21.56
C GLN A 495 24.20 -14.98 -21.42
N ASP A 496 24.99 -15.59 -22.31
CA ASP A 496 25.30 -17.02 -22.25
C ASP A 496 26.08 -17.42 -20.98
N ASP A 497 26.88 -16.52 -20.40
CA ASP A 497 27.65 -16.75 -19.17
C ASP A 497 26.98 -16.22 -17.89
N PHE A 498 25.64 -16.06 -17.88
CA PHE A 498 24.83 -15.60 -16.74
C PHE A 498 25.15 -16.27 -15.38
N ARG A 499 25.71 -17.48 -15.40
CA ARG A 499 26.13 -18.25 -14.21
C ARG A 499 27.27 -17.55 -13.45
N LEU A 500 28.10 -16.77 -14.15
CA LEU A 500 29.19 -15.96 -13.59
C LEU A 500 28.73 -14.59 -13.10
N HIS A 501 27.48 -14.19 -13.37
CA HIS A 501 26.98 -12.84 -13.12
C HIS A 501 26.40 -12.69 -11.68
N PRO A 502 26.28 -11.46 -11.16
CA PRO A 502 25.63 -11.21 -9.88
C PRO A 502 24.14 -11.62 -9.94
N PRO A 503 23.57 -12.32 -8.95
CA PRO A 503 22.16 -12.71 -8.92
C PRO A 503 21.20 -11.56 -9.25
N ASP A 504 21.45 -10.38 -8.66
CA ASP A 504 20.62 -9.19 -8.80
C ASP A 504 20.61 -8.64 -10.24
N LEU A 505 21.64 -8.92 -11.05
CA LEU A 505 21.70 -8.49 -12.45
C LEU A 505 20.74 -9.29 -13.34
N LEU A 506 20.55 -10.58 -13.05
CA LEU A 506 19.63 -11.45 -13.80
C LEU A 506 18.17 -11.01 -13.65
N LEU A 507 17.82 -10.33 -12.55
CA LEU A 507 16.49 -9.79 -12.32
C LEU A 507 16.05 -8.78 -13.40
N PHE A 508 17.01 -8.12 -14.06
CA PHE A 508 16.76 -7.06 -15.06
C PHE A 508 16.92 -7.54 -16.52
N TYR A 509 17.28 -8.82 -16.73
CA TYR A 509 17.51 -9.41 -18.05
C TYR A 509 16.22 -9.61 -18.85
N ASN A 510 16.35 -9.69 -20.18
CA ASN A 510 15.21 -9.95 -21.06
C ASN A 510 14.84 -11.44 -21.05
N LEU A 511 13.77 -11.78 -20.32
CA LEU A 511 13.35 -13.15 -20.08
C LEU A 511 12.94 -13.93 -21.34
N SER A 512 12.62 -13.24 -22.44
CA SER A 512 12.33 -13.89 -23.73
C SER A 512 13.56 -14.52 -24.41
N GLN A 513 14.77 -14.23 -23.90
CA GLN A 513 16.04 -14.75 -24.43
C GLN A 513 16.61 -15.91 -23.57
N VAL A 514 15.94 -16.27 -22.46
CA VAL A 514 16.33 -17.41 -21.63
C VAL A 514 15.96 -18.72 -22.33
N ARG A 515 16.98 -19.49 -22.75
CA ARG A 515 16.81 -20.79 -23.42
C ARG A 515 16.15 -21.79 -22.48
N GLU A 516 15.29 -22.66 -23.01
CA GLU A 516 14.61 -23.72 -22.24
C GLU A 516 15.58 -24.61 -21.44
N ALA A 517 16.70 -25.01 -22.06
CA ALA A 517 17.77 -25.79 -21.41
C ALA A 517 18.45 -25.07 -20.24
N ASP A 518 18.48 -23.74 -20.23
CA ASP A 518 19.05 -22.92 -19.15
C ASP A 518 18.00 -22.43 -18.15
N CYS A 519 16.71 -22.46 -18.50
CA CYS A 519 15.57 -21.92 -17.74
C CYS A 519 15.67 -22.17 -16.23
N ARG A 520 15.81 -23.44 -15.82
CA ARG A 520 15.92 -23.83 -14.40
C ARG A 520 17.18 -23.29 -13.71
N ALA A 521 18.31 -23.24 -14.41
CA ALA A 521 19.56 -22.73 -13.86
C ALA A 521 19.56 -21.20 -13.77
N PHE A 522 18.95 -20.52 -14.75
CA PHE A 522 18.72 -19.08 -14.72
C PHE A 522 17.78 -18.70 -13.57
N THR A 523 16.63 -19.39 -13.43
CA THR A 523 15.69 -19.19 -12.31
C THR A 523 16.37 -19.38 -10.97
N HIS A 524 17.08 -20.49 -10.74
CA HIS A 524 17.78 -20.74 -9.49
C HIS A 524 18.86 -19.69 -9.18
N ARG A 525 19.49 -19.09 -10.20
CA ARG A 525 20.49 -18.03 -10.01
C ARG A 525 19.84 -16.66 -9.75
N ALA A 526 18.76 -16.32 -10.46
CA ALA A 526 18.00 -15.09 -10.25
C ALA A 526 17.29 -15.08 -8.89
N ALA A 527 16.78 -16.23 -8.44
CA ALA A 527 16.15 -16.44 -7.14
C ALA A 527 17.12 -16.36 -5.92
N GLN A 528 18.38 -16.00 -6.15
CA GLN A 528 19.37 -15.64 -5.12
C GLN A 528 19.49 -14.12 -4.93
N GLY A 529 18.88 -13.31 -5.80
CA GLY A 529 18.90 -11.84 -5.72
C GLY A 529 17.70 -11.25 -4.96
N ASP A 530 17.78 -9.94 -4.70
CA ASP A 530 16.75 -9.16 -4.00
C ASP A 530 15.64 -8.68 -4.95
N THR A 531 14.44 -9.23 -4.80
CA THR A 531 13.26 -8.88 -5.61
C THR A 531 12.70 -7.48 -5.33
N GLU A 532 13.07 -6.83 -4.22
CA GLU A 532 12.66 -5.45 -3.93
C GLU A 532 13.36 -4.43 -4.85
N LEU A 533 14.49 -4.80 -5.48
CA LEU A 533 15.12 -4.01 -6.54
C LEU A 533 14.20 -3.79 -7.77
N LEU A 534 13.12 -4.56 -7.89
CA LEU A 534 12.12 -4.44 -8.96
C LEU A 534 10.87 -3.65 -8.55
N ALA A 535 10.90 -2.89 -7.46
CA ALA A 535 9.73 -2.14 -6.95
C ALA A 535 9.07 -1.23 -8.00
N ASN A 536 9.86 -0.60 -8.89
CA ASN A 536 9.37 0.26 -9.98
C ASN A 536 9.18 -0.47 -11.32
N LEU A 537 9.49 -1.77 -11.39
CA LEU A 537 9.39 -2.63 -12.58
C LEU A 537 8.34 -3.76 -12.37
N PRO A 538 7.05 -3.42 -12.19
CA PRO A 538 6.01 -4.39 -11.85
C PRO A 538 5.85 -5.48 -12.91
N ASP A 539 5.96 -5.15 -14.21
CA ASP A 539 5.81 -6.13 -15.29
C ASP A 539 7.00 -7.10 -15.34
N GLN A 540 8.23 -6.63 -15.07
CA GLN A 540 9.41 -7.50 -14.95
C GLN A 540 9.29 -8.45 -13.75
N ARG A 541 8.85 -7.95 -12.58
CA ARG A 541 8.63 -8.77 -11.37
C ARG A 541 7.56 -9.84 -11.59
N VAL A 542 6.46 -9.48 -12.26
CA VAL A 542 5.41 -10.41 -12.68
C VAL A 542 5.91 -11.41 -13.73
N ALA A 543 6.71 -10.97 -14.72
CA ALA A 543 7.24 -11.84 -15.77
C ALA A 543 8.24 -12.86 -15.21
N LEU A 544 9.17 -12.45 -14.33
CA LEU A 544 10.10 -13.34 -13.62
C LEU A 544 9.37 -14.49 -12.94
N ARG A 545 8.30 -14.18 -12.19
CA ARG A 545 7.51 -15.19 -11.50
C ARG A 545 6.84 -16.18 -12.47
N HIS A 546 6.30 -15.69 -13.59
CA HIS A 546 5.68 -16.58 -14.59
C HIS A 546 6.71 -17.45 -15.32
N THR A 547 7.86 -16.87 -15.73
CA THR A 547 8.97 -17.63 -16.34
C THR A 547 9.52 -18.68 -15.37
N ALA A 548 9.75 -18.31 -14.11
CA ALA A 548 10.24 -19.22 -13.07
C ALA A 548 9.30 -20.42 -12.82
N LEU A 549 7.99 -20.18 -12.79
CA LEU A 549 6.99 -21.26 -12.70
C LEU A 549 6.93 -22.09 -13.98
N ALA A 550 7.07 -21.49 -15.17
CA ALA A 550 7.13 -22.21 -16.43
C ALA A 550 8.36 -23.14 -16.52
N CYS A 551 9.52 -22.73 -16.00
CA CYS A 551 10.73 -23.56 -15.93
C CYS A 551 10.54 -24.86 -15.09
N LEU A 552 9.50 -24.94 -14.24
CA LEU A 552 9.17 -26.16 -13.49
C LEU A 552 8.51 -27.23 -14.38
N GLY A 553 7.82 -26.85 -15.45
CA GLY A 553 7.46 -27.74 -16.56
C GLY A 553 6.08 -28.40 -16.52
N THR A 554 5.27 -28.22 -15.47
CA THR A 554 3.85 -28.65 -15.44
C THR A 554 2.97 -27.62 -14.71
N PRO A 555 1.63 -27.62 -14.88
CA PRO A 555 0.72 -26.84 -14.03
C PRO A 555 0.61 -27.44 -12.61
N HIS A 556 1.67 -27.28 -11.80
CA HIS A 556 1.76 -27.80 -10.45
C HIS A 556 0.75 -27.13 -9.49
N LEU A 557 -0.26 -27.88 -9.03
CA LEU A 557 -1.13 -27.45 -7.91
C LEU A 557 -0.41 -27.45 -6.55
N GLN A 558 0.76 -28.10 -6.45
CA GLN A 558 1.58 -28.23 -5.24
C GLN A 558 3.06 -28.11 -5.62
N LEU A 559 3.80 -27.21 -4.96
CA LEU A 559 5.25 -27.07 -5.13
C LEU A 559 5.99 -28.11 -4.26
N SER A 560 6.96 -28.81 -4.83
CA SER A 560 7.83 -29.73 -4.10
C SER A 560 8.97 -29.01 -3.35
N ALA A 561 9.62 -29.72 -2.42
CA ALA A 561 10.86 -29.28 -1.78
C ALA A 561 11.95 -28.84 -2.78
N SER A 562 12.04 -29.50 -3.94
CA SER A 562 12.97 -29.14 -5.02
C SER A 562 12.57 -27.84 -5.73
N ASP A 563 11.27 -27.64 -6.00
CA ASP A 563 10.78 -26.44 -6.68
C ASP A 563 10.98 -25.20 -5.81
N LEU A 564 10.73 -25.33 -4.50
CA LEU A 564 11.03 -24.28 -3.51
C LEU A 564 12.52 -23.95 -3.43
N GLY A 565 13.40 -24.93 -3.66
CA GLY A 565 14.84 -24.72 -3.79
C GLY A 565 15.20 -23.91 -5.05
N LEU A 566 14.55 -24.18 -6.18
CA LEU A 566 14.72 -23.43 -7.43
C LEU A 566 14.12 -22.01 -7.35
N LEU A 567 12.99 -21.84 -6.66
CA LEU A 567 12.25 -20.58 -6.59
C LEU A 567 12.81 -19.58 -5.57
N GLY A 568 13.61 -20.01 -4.57
CA GLY A 568 14.37 -19.11 -3.68
C GLY A 568 13.56 -17.93 -3.12
N THR A 569 13.98 -16.69 -3.42
CA THR A 569 13.29 -15.45 -3.03
C THR A 569 12.02 -15.14 -3.84
N LEU A 570 11.83 -15.73 -5.03
CA LEU A 570 10.64 -15.52 -5.88
C LEU A 570 9.34 -16.04 -5.22
N VAL A 571 9.47 -16.94 -4.23
CA VAL A 571 8.35 -17.39 -3.38
C VAL A 571 7.65 -16.22 -2.66
N CYS A 572 8.36 -15.12 -2.40
CA CYS A 572 7.80 -13.94 -1.74
C CYS A 572 6.73 -13.22 -2.58
N ASP A 573 6.74 -13.41 -3.90
CA ASP A 573 5.74 -12.86 -4.84
C ASP A 573 4.64 -13.87 -5.22
N MET A 574 4.63 -15.04 -4.56
CA MET A 574 3.59 -16.05 -4.76
C MET A 574 2.33 -15.75 -3.95
N ASP A 575 1.20 -16.20 -4.51
CA ASP A 575 -0.11 -16.03 -3.90
C ASP A 575 -0.30 -16.94 -2.68
N ALA A 576 -1.30 -16.58 -1.87
CA ALA A 576 -1.59 -17.29 -0.63
C ALA A 576 -2.09 -18.73 -0.83
N SER A 577 -2.66 -19.10 -1.98
CA SER A 577 -3.15 -20.47 -2.21
C SER A 577 -1.99 -21.41 -2.52
N SER A 578 -1.08 -21.02 -3.41
CA SER A 578 0.16 -21.76 -3.71
C SER A 578 1.01 -22.04 -2.45
N ILE A 579 1.05 -21.09 -1.51
CA ILE A 579 1.80 -21.24 -0.24
C ILE A 579 1.13 -22.23 0.72
N VAL A 580 -0.20 -22.39 0.69
CA VAL A 580 -0.91 -23.40 1.51
C VAL A 580 -0.75 -24.81 0.93
N THR A 581 -0.67 -24.95 -0.39
CA THR A 581 -0.58 -26.24 -1.07
C THR A 581 0.86 -26.76 -1.26
N ALA A 582 1.87 -25.90 -1.13
CA ALA A 582 3.29 -26.25 -1.21
C ALA A 582 3.79 -27.21 -0.10
N ASP A 583 4.97 -27.80 -0.34
CA ASP A 583 5.76 -28.53 0.65
C ASP A 583 6.07 -27.63 1.89
N PRO A 584 5.96 -28.16 3.13
CA PRO A 584 6.15 -27.38 4.36
C PRO A 584 7.51 -26.70 4.52
N ARG A 585 8.54 -27.06 3.73
CA ARG A 585 9.83 -26.34 3.67
C ARG A 585 9.69 -24.91 3.15
N VAL A 586 8.55 -24.53 2.55
CA VAL A 586 8.23 -23.16 2.11
C VAL A 586 8.43 -22.12 3.21
N LEU A 587 8.33 -22.51 4.50
CA LEU A 587 8.69 -21.68 5.65
C LEU A 587 10.13 -21.13 5.58
N GLN A 588 11.08 -21.88 5.02
CA GLN A 588 12.47 -21.43 4.86
C GLN A 588 12.63 -20.35 3.79
N ASN A 589 11.77 -20.37 2.76
CA ASN A 589 11.68 -19.29 1.77
C ASN A 589 10.97 -18.07 2.38
N LEU A 590 9.84 -18.27 3.07
CA LEU A 590 9.08 -17.18 3.70
C LEU A 590 9.89 -16.43 4.78
N LEU A 591 10.79 -17.12 5.49
CA LEU A 591 11.72 -16.50 6.44
C LEU A 591 12.72 -15.52 5.78
N ARG A 592 12.98 -15.66 4.47
CA ARG A 592 13.82 -14.75 3.68
C ARG A 592 13.04 -13.59 3.07
N CYS A 593 11.71 -13.60 3.14
CA CYS A 593 10.89 -12.53 2.57
C CYS A 593 10.97 -11.27 3.44
N PRO A 594 11.30 -10.09 2.87
CA PRO A 594 11.46 -8.86 3.65
C PRO A 594 10.15 -8.41 4.31
N ARG A 595 9.00 -8.73 3.69
CA ARG A 595 7.65 -8.50 4.22
C ARG A 595 6.70 -9.61 3.77
N LEU A 596 5.73 -9.98 4.61
CA LEU A 596 4.61 -10.86 4.24
C LEU A 596 3.31 -10.07 4.13
N THR A 597 2.60 -10.24 3.01
CA THR A 597 1.26 -9.68 2.82
C THR A 597 0.26 -10.25 3.83
N ALA A 598 -0.88 -9.58 4.01
CA ALA A 598 -1.95 -10.08 4.89
C ALA A 598 -2.45 -11.47 4.46
N ALA A 599 -2.54 -11.74 3.14
CA ALA A 599 -2.94 -13.04 2.61
C ALA A 599 -1.88 -14.12 2.87
N GLN A 600 -0.59 -13.80 2.72
CA GLN A 600 0.50 -14.72 3.04
C GLN A 600 0.60 -15.01 4.55
N ARG A 601 0.31 -14.04 5.43
CA ARG A 601 0.22 -14.28 6.88
C ARG A 601 -0.95 -15.21 7.26
N VAL A 602 -2.07 -15.16 6.52
CA VAL A 602 -3.15 -16.16 6.65
C VAL A 602 -2.69 -17.54 6.14
N ALA A 603 -2.04 -17.61 4.97
CA ALA A 603 -1.49 -18.85 4.43
C ALA A 603 -0.50 -19.55 5.37
N LEU A 604 0.44 -18.78 5.94
CA LEU A 604 1.37 -19.21 6.99
C LEU A 604 0.64 -19.84 8.17
N ASN A 605 -0.41 -19.20 8.68
CA ASN A 605 -1.20 -19.73 9.79
C ASN A 605 -1.96 -21.01 9.41
N THR A 606 -2.51 -21.10 8.20
CA THR A 606 -3.15 -22.33 7.69
C THR A 606 -2.16 -23.48 7.54
N LEU A 607 -0.93 -23.20 7.05
CA LEU A 607 0.13 -24.19 6.92
C LEU A 607 0.58 -24.72 8.30
N LEU A 608 0.84 -23.82 9.25
CA LEU A 608 1.16 -24.16 10.64
C LEU A 608 0.04 -24.95 11.33
N ALA A 609 -1.23 -24.55 11.13
CA ALA A 609 -2.40 -25.25 11.65
C ALA A 609 -2.53 -26.69 11.10
N SER A 610 -2.08 -26.93 9.87
CA SER A 610 -2.23 -28.24 9.21
C SER A 610 -1.39 -29.37 9.80
N GLY A 611 -0.50 -29.09 10.76
CA GLY A 611 0.36 -30.09 11.42
C GLY A 611 1.45 -30.71 10.54
N ARG A 612 1.41 -30.49 9.21
CA ARG A 612 2.38 -31.02 8.22
C ARG A 612 3.80 -30.48 8.35
N THR A 613 4.00 -29.39 9.11
CA THR A 613 5.32 -28.74 9.25
C THR A 613 6.24 -29.55 10.18
N GLN A 614 7.55 -29.24 10.17
CA GLN A 614 8.53 -29.87 11.06
C GLN A 614 8.25 -29.66 12.57
N LEU A 615 7.30 -28.77 12.91
CA LEU A 615 6.84 -28.55 14.28
C LEU A 615 5.77 -29.56 14.73
N GLY A 616 5.14 -30.28 13.81
CA GLY A 616 3.94 -31.06 14.09
C GLY A 616 2.69 -30.18 14.33
N PRO A 617 1.60 -30.76 14.87
CA PRO A 617 0.41 -30.00 15.28
C PRO A 617 0.70 -29.06 16.47
N PRO A 618 -0.05 -27.94 16.63
CA PRO A 618 0.21 -26.91 17.65
C PRO A 618 0.44 -27.40 19.09
N GLY A 619 -0.31 -28.41 19.54
CA GLY A 619 -0.15 -29.00 20.88
C GLY A 619 1.17 -29.75 21.11
N SER A 620 1.94 -30.03 20.06
CA SER A 620 3.26 -30.67 20.12
C SER A 620 4.45 -29.70 19.97
N TRP A 621 4.17 -28.40 19.79
CA TRP A 621 5.20 -27.39 19.58
C TRP A 621 6.05 -27.20 20.84
N ASN A 622 7.35 -27.02 20.64
CA ASN A 622 8.35 -26.80 21.70
C ASN A 622 9.15 -25.51 21.42
N LEU A 623 9.87 -25.03 22.45
CA LEU A 623 10.59 -23.75 22.42
C LEU A 623 11.61 -23.68 21.26
N LYS A 624 12.37 -24.76 21.02
CA LYS A 624 13.36 -24.84 19.94
C LYS A 624 12.71 -24.72 18.57
N GLY A 625 11.54 -25.35 18.38
CA GLY A 625 10.73 -25.23 17.17
C GLY A 625 10.21 -23.81 16.94
N LEU A 626 9.66 -23.17 17.97
CA LEU A 626 9.20 -21.78 17.88
C LEU A 626 10.34 -20.80 17.60
N GLN A 627 11.52 -21.00 18.19
CA GLN A 627 12.71 -20.21 17.88
C GLN A 627 13.21 -20.43 16.44
N ALA A 628 13.10 -21.65 15.91
CA ALA A 628 13.49 -21.98 14.53
C ALA A 628 12.59 -21.33 13.45
N LEU A 629 11.38 -20.86 13.79
CA LEU A 629 10.55 -20.05 12.89
C LEU A 629 11.07 -18.61 12.70
N GLY A 630 11.98 -18.12 13.55
CA GLY A 630 12.51 -16.76 13.47
C GLY A 630 11.41 -15.69 13.51
N SER A 631 11.47 -14.73 12.58
CA SER A 631 10.48 -13.64 12.46
C SER A 631 9.06 -14.13 12.20
N LEU A 632 8.88 -15.28 11.54
CA LEU A 632 7.56 -15.85 11.22
C LEU A 632 6.74 -16.17 12.49
N ALA A 633 7.41 -16.49 13.61
CA ALA A 633 6.75 -16.76 14.89
C ALA A 633 5.96 -15.55 15.40
N THR A 634 6.38 -14.33 15.06
CA THR A 634 5.66 -13.10 15.44
C THR A 634 4.30 -12.96 14.74
N HIS A 635 4.05 -13.72 13.68
CA HIS A 635 2.81 -13.71 12.91
C HIS A 635 1.87 -14.90 13.23
N ILE A 636 2.20 -15.73 14.24
CA ILE A 636 1.32 -16.79 14.74
C ILE A 636 0.07 -16.14 15.38
N SER A 637 -1.10 -16.57 14.92
CA SER A 637 -2.40 -16.02 15.34
C SER A 637 -2.85 -16.49 16.73
N PRO A 638 -3.77 -15.77 17.40
CA PRO A 638 -4.21 -16.11 18.76
C PRO A 638 -4.84 -17.51 18.86
N ARG A 639 -5.50 -17.95 17.78
CA ARG A 639 -6.11 -19.28 17.68
C ARG A 639 -5.11 -20.43 17.69
N LEU A 640 -3.86 -20.19 17.27
CA LEU A 640 -2.79 -21.19 17.36
C LEU A 640 -2.09 -21.10 18.71
N TRP A 641 -1.83 -19.90 19.24
CA TRP A 641 -1.29 -19.74 20.60
C TRP A 641 -2.17 -20.39 21.69
N ALA A 642 -3.48 -20.35 21.53
CA ALA A 642 -4.43 -21.05 22.42
C ALA A 642 -4.32 -22.59 22.39
N GLN A 643 -3.57 -23.17 21.44
CA GLN A 643 -3.32 -24.62 21.33
C GLN A 643 -1.88 -25.01 21.72
N VAL A 644 -0.98 -24.04 21.94
CA VAL A 644 0.42 -24.30 22.33
C VAL A 644 0.48 -24.57 23.84
N PRO A 645 1.26 -25.55 24.32
CA PRO A 645 1.43 -25.79 25.76
C PRO A 645 1.86 -24.52 26.51
N GLU A 646 1.20 -24.24 27.65
CA GLU A 646 1.30 -22.94 28.30
C GLU A 646 2.74 -22.55 28.70
N ALA A 647 3.49 -23.48 29.30
CA ALA A 647 4.89 -23.25 29.65
C ALA A 647 5.75 -22.88 28.42
N VAL A 648 5.62 -23.63 27.32
CA VAL A 648 6.33 -23.35 26.06
C VAL A 648 5.96 -21.96 25.50
N GLY A 649 4.69 -21.58 25.60
CA GLY A 649 4.23 -20.25 25.21
C GLY A 649 4.85 -19.13 26.06
N LEU A 650 4.96 -19.33 27.38
CA LEU A 650 5.57 -18.37 28.31
C LEU A 650 7.10 -18.28 28.14
N ASP A 651 7.80 -19.39 27.93
CA ASP A 651 9.24 -19.41 27.64
C ASP A 651 9.55 -18.69 26.31
N PHE A 652 8.68 -18.85 25.31
CA PHE A 652 8.80 -18.11 24.06
C PHE A 652 8.46 -16.63 24.22
N PHE A 653 7.46 -16.27 25.05
CA PHE A 653 7.16 -14.88 25.40
C PHE A 653 8.35 -14.19 26.07
N LEU A 654 8.96 -14.85 27.07
CA LEU A 654 10.21 -14.41 27.70
C LEU A 654 11.33 -14.20 26.67
N SER A 655 11.49 -15.16 25.74
CA SER A 655 12.48 -15.07 24.66
C SER A 655 12.26 -13.84 23.76
N VAL A 656 11.01 -13.52 23.42
CA VAL A 656 10.65 -12.37 22.57
C VAL A 656 10.84 -11.04 23.30
N VAL A 657 10.41 -10.91 24.56
CA VAL A 657 10.61 -9.69 25.35
C VAL A 657 12.11 -9.43 25.57
N ALA A 658 12.90 -10.47 25.87
CA ALA A 658 14.35 -10.37 26.00
C ALA A 658 15.08 -10.09 24.67
N ALA A 659 14.53 -10.53 23.53
CA ALA A 659 15.05 -10.16 22.21
C ALA A 659 14.77 -8.68 21.88
N CYS A 660 13.57 -8.19 22.19
CA CYS A 660 13.18 -6.78 22.02
C CYS A 660 14.04 -5.85 22.88
N ARG A 661 14.15 -6.13 24.20
CA ARG A 661 14.97 -5.35 25.14
C ARG A 661 16.45 -5.34 24.78
N ALA A 662 16.96 -6.40 24.15
CA ALA A 662 18.34 -6.47 23.64
C ALA A 662 18.55 -5.87 22.24
N GLY A 663 17.54 -5.22 21.65
CA GLY A 663 17.61 -4.65 20.30
C GLY A 663 17.73 -5.68 19.16
N ARG A 664 17.54 -6.98 19.45
CA ARG A 664 17.67 -8.09 18.50
C ARG A 664 16.38 -8.41 17.73
N LEU A 665 15.26 -7.81 18.14
CA LEU A 665 13.97 -7.86 17.47
C LEU A 665 13.35 -6.47 17.51
N SER A 666 12.63 -6.07 16.46
CA SER A 666 12.00 -4.75 16.44
C SER A 666 10.87 -4.64 17.46
N GLN A 667 10.71 -3.46 18.05
CA GLN A 667 9.55 -3.09 18.88
C GLN A 667 8.21 -3.28 18.15
N ARG A 668 8.20 -3.22 16.80
CA ARG A 668 7.01 -3.46 15.97
C ARG A 668 6.60 -4.93 15.97
N ASP A 669 7.55 -5.83 15.71
CA ASP A 669 7.27 -7.26 15.55
C ASP A 669 7.10 -7.95 16.91
N ALA A 670 7.86 -7.51 17.92
CA ALA A 670 7.64 -7.91 19.30
C ALA A 670 6.23 -7.52 19.80
N ARG A 671 5.77 -6.30 19.50
CA ARG A 671 4.40 -5.85 19.82
C ARG A 671 3.33 -6.62 19.04
N HIS A 672 3.57 -6.94 17.76
CA HIS A 672 2.67 -7.79 16.98
C HIS A 672 2.55 -9.20 17.58
N PHE A 673 3.68 -9.80 18.01
CA PHE A 673 3.65 -11.05 18.77
C PHE A 673 2.86 -10.92 20.08
N VAL A 674 3.20 -9.94 20.93
CA VAL A 674 2.63 -9.81 22.28
C VAL A 674 1.12 -9.57 22.23
N THR A 675 0.60 -8.74 21.33
CA THR A 675 -0.86 -8.60 21.14
C THR A 675 -1.52 -9.93 20.80
N ASN A 676 -0.99 -10.68 19.82
CA ASN A 676 -1.57 -11.96 19.41
C ASN A 676 -1.47 -13.05 20.50
N PHE A 677 -0.40 -13.03 21.29
CA PHE A 677 -0.22 -13.94 22.43
C PHE A 677 -1.20 -13.62 23.57
N LEU A 678 -1.31 -12.36 23.98
CA LEU A 678 -2.20 -11.97 25.09
C LEU A 678 -3.69 -12.14 24.76
N ASP A 679 -4.11 -11.87 23.53
CA ASP A 679 -5.49 -12.14 23.10
C ASP A 679 -5.82 -13.64 23.16
N SER A 680 -4.86 -14.55 22.96
CA SER A 680 -5.09 -15.99 23.10
C SER A 680 -5.43 -16.37 24.55
N LYS A 681 -4.72 -15.79 25.53
CA LYS A 681 -4.98 -15.95 26.97
C LYS A 681 -6.32 -15.34 27.38
N ALA A 682 -6.66 -14.17 26.84
CA ALA A 682 -7.97 -13.54 27.05
C ALA A 682 -9.14 -14.42 26.54
N THR A 683 -8.95 -15.19 25.46
CA THR A 683 -9.97 -16.13 24.96
C THR A 683 -10.05 -17.45 25.74
N ALA A 684 -8.97 -17.88 26.42
CA ALA A 684 -8.99 -19.08 27.26
C ALA A 684 -9.74 -18.84 28.60
N ALA A 685 -9.65 -17.63 29.16
CA ALA A 685 -10.30 -17.24 30.41
C ALA A 685 -11.81 -16.94 30.24
N SER A 686 -12.57 -17.89 29.68
CA SER A 686 -13.97 -17.73 29.28
C SER A 686 -14.98 -17.74 30.45
N SER A 687 -14.81 -16.83 31.41
CA SER A 687 -15.76 -16.59 32.51
C SER A 687 -15.81 -15.11 32.97
N ARG A 688 -15.54 -14.15 32.07
CA ARG A 688 -15.75 -12.70 32.31
C ARG A 688 -16.40 -11.99 31.09
N PRO A 689 -17.15 -10.89 31.28
CA PRO A 689 -18.07 -10.37 30.26
C PRO A 689 -17.43 -9.62 29.07
N LYS A 690 -18.28 -9.35 28.07
CA LYS A 690 -18.00 -8.70 26.77
C LYS A 690 -17.15 -7.42 26.89
N ARG A 691 -16.10 -7.29 26.06
CA ARG A 691 -15.49 -5.99 25.70
C ARG A 691 -16.46 -5.25 24.77
N GLY A 692 -16.75 -3.96 24.99
CA GLY A 692 -17.61 -3.17 24.09
C GLY A 692 -18.23 -1.90 24.68
N ALA A 693 -18.44 -1.83 26.00
CA ALA A 693 -18.81 -0.58 26.66
C ALA A 693 -17.61 0.37 26.77
N ALA A 694 -17.87 1.68 26.80
CA ALA A 694 -16.87 2.69 27.15
C ALA A 694 -16.25 2.38 28.52
N LEU A 695 -14.95 2.68 28.70
CA LEU A 695 -14.15 2.33 29.88
C LEU A 695 -14.88 2.71 31.20
N PRO A 696 -15.39 1.72 31.97
CA PRO A 696 -15.96 2.00 33.28
C PRO A 696 -14.84 2.44 34.23
N ALA A 697 -15.11 3.42 35.07
CA ALA A 697 -14.15 3.85 36.08
C ALA A 697 -13.83 2.69 37.04
N GLY A 698 -12.57 2.24 37.05
CA GLY A 698 -12.02 1.33 38.04
C GLY A 698 -12.59 -0.11 38.03
N ARG A 699 -11.99 -1.00 37.21
CA ARG A 699 -11.74 -2.34 37.76
C ARG A 699 -10.77 -2.18 38.94
N PRO A 700 -11.01 -2.77 40.12
CA PRO A 700 -10.06 -2.70 41.22
C PRO A 700 -8.71 -3.32 40.81
N CYS A 701 -7.62 -2.92 41.46
CA CYS A 701 -6.34 -3.58 41.28
C CYS A 701 -6.40 -4.99 41.91
N VAL A 702 -6.20 -6.03 41.11
CA VAL A 702 -6.34 -7.45 41.51
C VAL A 702 -4.99 -8.07 41.85
N HIS A 703 -3.91 -7.61 41.21
CA HIS A 703 -2.57 -8.16 41.35
C HIS A 703 -1.63 -7.35 42.27
N GLY A 704 -2.15 -6.33 42.95
CA GLY A 704 -1.38 -5.39 43.77
C GLY A 704 -0.63 -4.34 42.92
N ASP A 705 -0.20 -3.26 43.58
CA ASP A 705 0.34 -2.07 42.92
C ASP A 705 1.58 -2.37 42.06
N ILE A 706 1.68 -1.70 40.91
CA ILE A 706 2.81 -1.84 40.00
C ILE A 706 3.98 -1.03 40.56
N THR A 707 5.08 -1.72 40.87
CA THR A 707 6.32 -1.15 41.40
C THR A 707 7.43 -1.06 40.35
N ALA A 708 8.53 -0.36 40.69
CA ALA A 708 9.76 -0.36 39.90
C ALA A 708 10.35 -1.76 39.63
N ALA A 709 10.14 -2.72 40.55
CA ALA A 709 10.53 -4.12 40.35
C ALA A 709 9.55 -4.83 39.39
N THR A 710 8.24 -4.60 39.57
CA THR A 710 7.17 -5.15 38.72
C THR A 710 7.36 -4.77 37.24
N LEU A 711 7.78 -3.53 36.95
CA LEU A 711 8.07 -3.05 35.59
C LEU A 711 9.30 -3.69 34.96
N ARG A 712 10.23 -4.22 35.75
CA ARG A 712 11.45 -4.89 35.25
C ARG A 712 11.20 -6.34 34.87
N ASP A 713 10.17 -7.00 35.39
CA ASP A 713 9.80 -8.38 35.03
C ASP A 713 9.45 -8.51 33.53
N ASN A 714 10.04 -9.49 32.84
CA ASN A 714 9.73 -9.79 31.45
C ASN A 714 8.30 -10.37 31.27
N LEU A 715 7.68 -10.92 32.33
CA LEU A 715 6.29 -11.37 32.34
C LEU A 715 5.27 -10.27 32.73
N PHE A 716 5.71 -9.02 32.90
CA PHE A 716 4.87 -7.90 33.32
C PHE A 716 3.51 -7.84 32.59
N LEU A 717 3.52 -7.87 31.25
CA LEU A 717 2.31 -7.79 30.41
C LEU A 717 1.45 -9.06 30.41
N VAL A 718 1.92 -10.17 30.98
CA VAL A 718 1.12 -11.39 31.22
C VAL A 718 0.39 -11.29 32.56
N ARG A 719 0.99 -10.61 33.56
CA ARG A 719 0.37 -10.39 34.88
C ARG A 719 -0.60 -9.20 34.90
N TYR A 720 -0.28 -8.13 34.19
CA TYR A 720 -1.06 -6.88 34.17
C TYR A 720 -1.59 -6.60 32.76
N ASP A 721 -2.89 -6.79 32.56
CA ASP A 721 -3.58 -6.33 31.35
C ASP A 721 -3.68 -4.80 31.30
N CYS A 722 -4.09 -4.24 30.16
CA CYS A 722 -4.14 -2.79 29.97
C CYS A 722 -5.17 -2.09 30.89
N SER A 723 -6.18 -2.79 31.42
CA SER A 723 -7.10 -2.26 32.44
C SER A 723 -6.48 -2.27 33.84
N GLN A 724 -5.69 -3.28 34.18
CA GLN A 724 -4.88 -3.29 35.40
C GLN A 724 -3.76 -2.25 35.34
N LEU A 725 -3.19 -1.96 34.17
CA LEU A 725 -2.25 -0.86 33.99
C LEU A 725 -2.87 0.51 34.32
N GLN A 726 -4.16 0.70 34.05
CA GLN A 726 -4.87 1.94 34.41
C GLN A 726 -5.08 2.05 35.93
N SER A 727 -5.46 0.95 36.60
CA SER A 727 -5.82 0.94 38.02
C SER A 727 -4.67 0.73 39.01
N CYS A 728 -3.61 -0.02 38.62
CA CYS A 728 -2.52 -0.43 39.52
C CYS A 728 -1.23 0.41 39.37
N LEU A 729 -1.11 1.24 38.32
CA LEU A 729 0.09 2.08 38.11
C LEU A 729 -0.12 3.48 38.69
N ALA A 730 0.47 3.72 39.86
CA ALA A 730 0.47 5.05 40.48
C ALA A 730 1.35 6.05 39.70
N ASP A 731 0.87 7.27 39.56
CA ASP A 731 1.51 8.33 38.76
C ASP A 731 2.95 8.69 39.18
N PRO A 732 3.32 8.68 40.48
CA PRO A 732 4.72 8.83 40.89
C PRO A 732 5.61 7.68 40.41
N VAL A 733 5.09 6.45 40.35
CA VAL A 733 5.85 5.29 39.85
C VAL A 733 6.06 5.39 38.35
N LEU A 734 5.03 5.78 37.59
CA LEU A 734 5.15 6.06 36.16
C LEU A 734 6.21 7.15 35.89
N ARG A 735 6.13 8.28 36.60
CA ARG A 735 7.08 9.40 36.47
C ARG A 735 8.54 8.96 36.71
N ALA A 736 8.77 8.07 37.68
CA ALA A 736 10.12 7.60 38.02
C ALA A 736 10.60 6.39 37.21
N ASN A 737 9.73 5.71 36.44
CA ASN A 737 10.03 4.43 35.79
C ASN A 737 9.50 4.34 34.34
N LEU A 738 9.46 5.47 33.62
CA LEU A 738 8.97 5.51 32.24
C LEU A 738 9.84 4.65 31.30
N ASP A 739 11.15 4.74 31.39
CA ASP A 739 12.10 3.95 30.58
C ASP A 739 11.85 2.42 30.65
N PRO A 740 11.93 1.73 31.82
CA PRO A 740 11.73 0.28 31.88
C PRO A 740 10.31 -0.17 31.48
N LEU A 741 9.32 0.72 31.56
CA LEU A 741 7.97 0.50 31.00
C LEU A 741 7.98 0.59 29.47
N MET A 742 8.60 1.61 28.88
CA MET A 742 8.69 1.80 27.43
C MET A 742 9.59 0.79 26.72
N GLN A 743 10.51 0.14 27.45
CA GLN A 743 11.27 -1.02 27.00
C GLN A 743 10.42 -2.29 26.78
N HIS A 744 9.14 -2.29 27.16
CA HIS A 744 8.22 -3.40 26.84
C HIS A 744 7.58 -3.25 25.46
N PRO A 745 7.27 -4.36 24.76
CA PRO A 745 6.48 -4.39 23.52
C PRO A 745 4.98 -4.17 23.78
N LEU A 746 4.64 -2.99 24.29
CA LEU A 746 3.31 -2.60 24.78
C LEU A 746 2.21 -2.68 23.69
N PRO A 747 1.10 -3.43 23.90
CA PRO A 747 -0.06 -3.42 23.02
C PRO A 747 -0.67 -2.02 22.83
N ALA A 748 -1.32 -1.79 21.70
CA ALA A 748 -1.88 -0.48 21.34
C ALA A 748 -2.97 0.05 22.31
N GLU A 749 -3.63 -0.83 23.08
CA GLU A 749 -4.53 -0.45 24.18
C GLU A 749 -3.74 0.10 25.37
N CYS A 750 -2.72 -0.62 25.83
CA CYS A 750 -1.81 -0.20 26.91
C CYS A 750 -1.08 1.10 26.56
N GLN A 751 -0.70 1.30 25.29
CA GLN A 751 -0.07 2.54 24.83
C GLN A 751 -1.00 3.77 24.93
N ARG A 752 -2.32 3.60 24.74
CA ARG A 752 -3.32 4.66 25.00
C ARG A 752 -3.48 4.94 26.50
N VAL A 753 -3.48 3.90 27.35
CA VAL A 753 -3.53 4.04 28.83
C VAL A 753 -2.30 4.81 29.34
N ILE A 754 -1.11 4.52 28.82
CA ILE A 754 0.11 5.25 29.17
C ILE A 754 0.05 6.69 28.69
N LYS A 755 -0.45 6.97 27.47
CA LYS A 755 -0.71 8.35 27.01
C LYS A 755 -1.61 9.12 28.00
N ALA A 756 -2.73 8.52 28.40
CA ALA A 756 -3.69 9.14 29.31
C ALA A 756 -3.07 9.45 30.68
N LYS A 757 -2.28 8.52 31.24
CA LYS A 757 -1.54 8.77 32.48
C LYS A 757 -0.42 9.81 32.32
N LEU A 758 0.29 9.83 31.20
CA LEU A 758 1.29 10.87 30.94
C LEU A 758 0.68 12.28 30.88
N ALA A 759 -0.56 12.43 30.38
CA ALA A 759 -1.28 13.70 30.43
C ALA A 759 -1.69 14.11 31.87
N GLN A 760 -1.94 13.15 32.76
CA GLN A 760 -2.17 13.39 34.21
C GLN A 760 -0.86 13.78 34.93
N VAL A 761 0.24 13.12 34.58
CA VAL A 761 1.59 13.38 35.13
C VAL A 761 2.19 14.70 34.64
N TYR A 762 1.85 15.14 33.42
CA TYR A 762 2.42 16.30 32.71
C TYR A 762 1.33 17.13 31.98
N PRO A 763 0.45 17.85 32.71
CA PRO A 763 -0.71 18.56 32.13
C PRO A 763 -0.38 19.80 31.28
N HIS A 764 0.90 20.17 31.17
CA HIS A 764 1.37 21.34 30.40
C HIS A 764 2.34 20.96 29.27
N GLY A 765 2.36 19.70 28.86
CA GLY A 765 3.31 19.16 27.89
C GLY A 765 4.43 18.34 28.55
N ILE A 766 5.02 17.42 27.78
CA ILE A 766 5.96 16.42 28.29
C ILE A 766 7.40 16.98 28.23
N PRO A 767 8.19 16.90 29.33
CA PRO A 767 9.59 17.37 29.37
C PRO A 767 10.52 16.68 28.34
N GLU A 768 11.52 17.41 27.85
CA GLU A 768 12.36 16.96 26.72
C GLU A 768 13.17 15.68 27.01
N ASP A 769 13.58 15.46 28.26
CA ASP A 769 14.21 14.22 28.72
C ASP A 769 13.26 13.02 28.63
N GLN A 770 11.98 13.23 28.91
CA GLN A 770 10.93 12.20 28.84
C GLN A 770 10.46 11.96 27.39
N LEU A 771 10.48 12.99 26.52
CA LEU A 771 10.15 12.86 25.09
C LEU A 771 10.99 11.79 24.40
N ARG A 772 12.27 11.69 24.76
CA ARG A 772 13.23 10.70 24.23
C ARG A 772 12.89 9.25 24.62
N LEU A 773 12.08 9.04 25.65
CA LEU A 773 11.64 7.71 26.11
C LEU A 773 10.33 7.26 25.44
N ILE A 774 9.47 8.19 25.02
CA ILE A 774 8.12 7.92 24.49
C ILE A 774 8.04 7.84 22.96
N THR A 775 9.17 7.60 22.28
CA THR A 775 9.26 7.60 20.81
C THR A 775 8.27 6.62 20.14
N SER A 776 7.93 5.51 20.79
CA SER A 776 6.92 4.56 20.30
C SER A 776 5.46 5.00 20.53
N LEU A 777 5.21 6.08 21.28
CA LEU A 777 3.87 6.64 21.57
C LEU A 777 3.54 7.87 20.73
N VAL A 778 4.51 8.52 20.08
CA VAL A 778 4.36 9.80 19.34
C VAL A 778 3.18 9.79 18.37
N TYR A 779 2.91 8.64 17.75
CA TYR A 779 1.81 8.45 16.81
C TYR A 779 0.39 8.61 17.40
N LEU A 780 0.25 8.57 18.73
CA LEU A 780 -1.02 8.72 19.46
C LEU A 780 -1.32 10.17 19.87
N TYR A 781 -0.38 11.10 19.70
CA TYR A 781 -0.56 12.51 20.04
C TYR A 781 -1.07 13.31 18.84
N SER A 782 -1.79 14.40 19.08
CA SER A 782 -2.22 15.34 18.05
C SER A 782 -1.14 16.41 17.79
N ARG A 783 -1.28 17.15 16.68
CA ARG A 783 -0.49 18.37 16.43
C ARG A 783 -0.61 19.41 17.56
N THR A 784 -1.76 19.48 18.24
CA THR A 784 -1.98 20.43 19.35
C THR A 784 -1.32 19.97 20.66
N GLU A 785 -1.28 18.67 20.94
CA GLU A 785 -0.55 18.11 22.08
C GLU A 785 0.97 18.23 21.89
N ILE A 786 1.48 17.93 20.69
CA ILE A 786 2.89 18.23 20.33
C ILE A 786 3.14 19.75 20.34
N GLY A 787 2.11 20.55 20.07
CA GLY A 787 2.09 22.01 20.24
C GLY A 787 2.38 22.50 21.67
N GLN A 788 2.36 21.62 22.68
CA GLN A 788 2.71 21.92 24.07
C GLN A 788 4.11 21.39 24.47
N TRP A 789 4.78 20.63 23.60
CA TRP A 789 6.07 20.02 23.91
C TRP A 789 7.23 21.01 23.79
N ASN A 790 8.22 20.85 24.67
CA ASN A 790 9.51 21.54 24.56
C ASN A 790 10.49 20.66 23.78
N ILE A 791 10.88 21.08 22.57
CA ILE A 791 11.79 20.36 21.67
C ILE A 791 12.87 21.33 21.23
N THR A 792 13.96 21.41 21.98
CA THR A 792 15.08 22.35 21.73
C THR A 792 16.24 21.69 20.98
N SER A 793 16.46 20.39 21.16
CA SER A 793 17.65 19.72 20.63
C SER A 793 17.38 18.84 19.40
N ARG A 794 18.33 18.87 18.46
CA ARG A 794 18.37 17.99 17.28
C ARG A 794 18.18 16.52 17.65
N ASP A 795 18.80 16.07 18.74
CA ASP A 795 18.83 14.66 19.11
C ASP A 795 17.48 14.18 19.65
N THR A 796 16.67 15.07 20.24
CA THR A 796 15.26 14.80 20.54
C THR A 796 14.43 14.68 19.26
N VAL A 797 14.63 15.57 18.28
CA VAL A 797 13.96 15.48 16.97
C VAL A 797 14.29 14.14 16.30
N VAL A 798 15.57 13.74 16.26
CA VAL A 798 15.99 12.45 15.70
C VAL A 798 15.34 11.28 16.46
N ALA A 799 15.33 11.30 17.80
CA ALA A 799 14.68 10.25 18.60
C ALA A 799 13.17 10.13 18.30
N LEU A 800 12.45 11.25 18.23
CA LEU A 800 11.01 11.27 17.95
C LEU A 800 10.67 10.81 16.52
N LEU A 801 11.54 11.09 15.53
CA LEU A 801 11.33 10.74 14.12
C LEU A 801 11.88 9.35 13.72
N ALA A 802 12.79 8.79 14.50
CA ALA A 802 13.34 7.43 14.31
C ALA A 802 12.31 6.31 14.54
N SER A 803 11.18 6.63 15.17
CA SER A 803 10.08 5.69 15.39
C SER A 803 9.35 5.38 14.09
N ASP A 804 9.40 4.11 13.66
CA ASP A 804 8.67 3.54 12.50
C ASP A 804 7.20 3.97 12.42
N VAL A 805 6.57 4.23 13.58
CA VAL A 805 5.15 4.55 13.75
C VAL A 805 4.85 6.05 13.63
N ALA A 806 5.87 6.93 13.61
CA ALA A 806 5.69 8.37 13.46
C ALA A 806 5.19 8.70 12.04
N LEU A 807 3.87 8.67 11.85
CA LEU A 807 3.23 8.98 10.57
C LEU A 807 3.02 10.49 10.40
N GLU A 808 3.51 10.99 9.27
CA GLU A 808 2.93 12.05 8.44
C GLU A 808 2.65 13.39 9.15
N ASN A 809 1.61 13.47 9.96
CA ASN A 809 1.19 14.71 10.63
C ASN A 809 2.09 15.15 11.80
N GLN A 810 2.84 14.23 12.40
CA GLN A 810 3.66 14.56 13.58
C GLN A 810 5.02 15.15 13.21
N THR A 811 5.58 14.77 12.07
CA THR A 811 6.88 15.27 11.59
C THR A 811 6.87 16.79 11.45
N GLU A 812 5.81 17.32 10.83
CA GLU A 812 5.62 18.77 10.64
C GLU A 812 5.55 19.50 11.99
N ALA A 813 4.85 18.96 12.99
CA ALA A 813 4.68 19.59 14.31
C ALA A 813 5.95 19.50 15.18
N VAL A 814 6.64 18.35 15.19
CA VAL A 814 7.92 18.15 15.89
C VAL A 814 8.99 19.07 15.31
N LEU A 815 9.08 19.18 13.99
CA LEU A 815 10.01 20.10 13.33
C LEU A 815 9.62 21.56 13.53
N GLN A 816 8.32 21.90 13.52
CA GLN A 816 7.90 23.26 13.82
C GLN A 816 8.37 23.69 15.20
N LYS A 817 8.16 22.86 16.23
CA LYS A 817 8.64 23.16 17.59
C LYS A 817 10.15 23.31 17.69
N PHE A 818 10.92 22.54 16.94
CA PHE A 818 12.37 22.72 16.87
C PHE A 818 12.76 24.06 16.21
N LEU A 819 12.11 24.42 15.10
CA LEU A 819 12.32 25.70 14.41
C LEU A 819 11.90 26.91 15.27
N ASP A 820 10.78 26.80 16.00
CA ASP A 820 10.27 27.85 16.91
C ASP A 820 11.29 28.20 18.02
N HIS A 821 12.16 27.26 18.41
CA HIS A 821 13.24 27.44 19.40
C HIS A 821 14.60 27.77 18.74
N ASN A 822 14.60 28.40 17.56
CA ASN A 822 15.78 28.73 16.75
C ASN A 822 16.61 27.50 16.28
N GLY A 823 16.01 26.31 16.26
CA GLY A 823 16.64 25.12 15.71
C GLY A 823 16.89 25.25 14.20
N THR A 824 18.01 24.71 13.74
CA THR A 824 18.42 24.78 12.31
C THR A 824 18.42 23.41 11.65
N VAL A 825 17.86 23.30 10.45
CA VAL A 825 17.83 22.05 9.67
C VAL A 825 19.20 21.79 9.02
N THR A 826 20.10 21.23 9.82
CA THR A 826 21.45 20.83 9.41
C THR A 826 21.46 19.59 8.53
N SER A 827 22.52 19.44 7.73
CA SER A 827 22.84 18.25 6.94
C SER A 827 22.80 16.96 7.76
N ALA A 828 23.34 16.97 8.98
CA ALA A 828 23.26 15.84 9.91
C ALA A 828 21.81 15.47 10.30
N LEU A 829 20.91 16.46 10.46
CA LEU A 829 19.50 16.21 10.72
C LEU A 829 18.77 15.68 9.47
N LEU A 830 19.07 16.22 8.28
CA LEU A 830 18.52 15.74 7.01
C LEU A 830 18.88 14.27 6.74
N VAL A 831 20.13 13.88 7.00
CA VAL A 831 20.60 12.49 6.89
C VAL A 831 19.94 11.58 7.94
N ALA A 832 19.84 12.04 9.20
CA ALA A 832 19.21 11.26 10.28
C ALA A 832 17.68 11.10 10.12
N MET A 833 17.01 12.07 9.49
CA MET A 833 15.61 11.97 9.07
C MET A 833 15.43 11.02 7.88
N GLY A 834 16.32 11.12 6.89
CA GLY A 834 16.14 10.47 5.60
C GLY A 834 15.01 11.10 4.74
N GLY A 835 15.04 10.83 3.44
CA GLY A 835 14.12 11.46 2.50
C GLY A 835 12.64 11.10 2.71
N SER A 836 12.34 9.90 3.22
CA SER A 836 10.96 9.49 3.54
C SER A 836 10.33 10.26 4.72
N ARG A 837 11.14 10.81 5.64
CA ARG A 837 10.68 11.76 6.66
C ARG A 837 10.64 13.19 6.12
N LEU A 838 11.57 13.57 5.25
CA LEU A 838 11.60 14.86 4.56
C LEU A 838 10.29 15.16 3.81
N CYS A 839 9.63 14.13 3.26
CA CYS A 839 8.31 14.21 2.63
C CYS A 839 7.19 14.79 3.51
N TRP A 840 7.38 14.85 4.83
CA TRP A 840 6.40 15.29 5.81
C TRP A 840 6.73 16.65 6.44
N MET A 841 7.71 17.36 5.88
CA MET A 841 7.87 18.79 6.09
C MET A 841 6.84 19.56 5.27
N SER A 842 6.39 20.71 5.78
CA SER A 842 5.57 21.61 4.98
C SER A 842 6.41 22.29 3.87
N PRO A 843 5.81 22.72 2.74
CA PRO A 843 6.52 23.50 1.72
C PRO A 843 7.15 24.80 2.24
N GLN A 844 6.70 25.33 3.39
CA GLN A 844 7.33 26.46 4.07
C GLN A 844 8.59 26.00 4.84
N GLN A 845 8.49 24.92 5.62
CA GLN A 845 9.63 24.34 6.34
C GLN A 845 10.76 23.92 5.38
N ILE A 846 10.43 23.34 4.22
CA ILE A 846 11.41 22.98 3.17
C ILE A 846 12.20 24.20 2.67
N ARG A 847 11.60 25.39 2.63
CA ARG A 847 12.28 26.63 2.21
C ARG A 847 13.29 27.13 3.25
N THR A 848 13.15 26.76 4.53
CA THR A 848 14.07 27.15 5.63
C THR A 848 15.40 26.39 5.61
N ILE A 849 15.45 25.23 4.94
CA ILE A 849 16.67 24.45 4.75
C ILE A 849 17.71 25.32 4.04
N GLN A 850 18.95 25.36 4.53
CA GLN A 850 20.00 26.11 3.83
C GLN A 850 20.54 25.32 2.63
N PRO A 851 20.79 25.94 1.46
CA PRO A 851 21.31 25.22 0.28
C PRO A 851 22.65 24.53 0.52
N SER A 852 23.48 25.03 1.45
CA SER A 852 24.70 24.36 1.91
C SER A 852 24.42 23.01 2.56
N GLU A 853 23.41 22.95 3.42
CA GLU A 853 23.05 21.76 4.20
C GLU A 853 22.40 20.69 3.32
N LEU A 854 21.58 21.10 2.35
CA LEU A 854 21.04 20.18 1.34
C LEU A 854 22.15 19.55 0.49
N ARG A 855 23.18 20.32 0.13
CA ARG A 855 24.36 19.82 -0.58
C ARG A 855 25.23 18.89 0.28
N LEU A 856 25.38 19.19 1.58
CA LEU A 856 26.16 18.37 2.52
C LEU A 856 25.43 17.09 2.96
N ALA A 857 24.08 17.06 2.91
CA ALA A 857 23.28 15.87 3.19
C ALA A 857 23.39 14.77 2.11
N GLY A 858 23.87 15.10 0.91
CA GLY A 858 24.04 14.16 -0.19
C GLY A 858 22.72 13.68 -0.79
N VAL A 859 22.61 12.38 -1.08
CA VAL A 859 21.46 11.80 -1.80
C VAL A 859 20.35 11.42 -0.83
N LEU A 860 19.25 12.18 -0.85
CA LEU A 860 18.03 11.89 -0.08
C LEU A 860 16.94 11.30 -1.00
N ASP A 861 16.40 10.13 -0.66
CA ASP A 861 15.31 9.51 -1.43
C ASP A 861 13.95 10.19 -1.14
N VAL A 862 13.53 11.06 -2.05
CA VAL A 862 12.27 11.82 -1.99
C VAL A 862 11.20 11.25 -2.94
N SER A 863 11.37 10.01 -3.42
CA SER A 863 10.45 9.34 -4.34
C SER A 863 9.01 9.28 -3.83
N SER A 864 8.83 8.97 -2.54
CA SER A 864 7.53 8.87 -1.87
C SER A 864 6.84 10.21 -1.58
N CYS A 865 7.48 11.35 -1.84
CA CYS A 865 6.96 12.65 -1.40
C CYS A 865 5.76 13.13 -2.23
N PRO A 866 4.80 13.86 -1.61
CA PRO A 866 3.72 14.51 -2.36
C PRO A 866 4.23 15.59 -3.29
N GLN A 867 3.44 15.90 -4.33
CA GLN A 867 3.91 16.71 -5.44
C GLN A 867 4.34 18.11 -5.00
N SER A 868 3.57 18.77 -4.14
CA SER A 868 3.92 20.09 -3.57
C SER A 868 5.21 20.08 -2.75
N GLN A 869 5.52 18.99 -2.04
CA GLN A 869 6.83 18.80 -1.40
C GLN A 869 7.92 18.53 -2.45
N LYS A 870 7.68 17.70 -3.46
CA LYS A 870 8.64 17.46 -4.56
C LYS A 870 8.98 18.76 -5.30
N ASP A 871 8.00 19.60 -5.61
CA ASP A 871 8.17 20.89 -6.29
C ASP A 871 8.99 21.87 -5.41
N ALA A 872 8.73 21.92 -4.10
CA ALA A 872 9.48 22.73 -3.15
C ALA A 872 10.93 22.23 -2.96
N LEU A 873 11.12 20.91 -2.87
CA LEU A 873 12.43 20.27 -2.76
C LEU A 873 13.25 20.43 -4.05
N PHE A 874 12.61 20.33 -5.21
CA PHE A 874 13.23 20.61 -6.51
C PHE A 874 13.74 22.05 -6.59
N ALA A 875 12.90 23.03 -6.23
CA ALA A 875 13.30 24.43 -6.21
C ALA A 875 14.54 24.65 -5.32
N LYS A 876 14.57 24.01 -4.13
CA LYS A 876 15.67 24.14 -3.18
C LYS A 876 16.94 23.39 -3.59
N ALA A 877 16.79 22.23 -4.22
CA ALA A 877 17.90 21.51 -4.84
C ALA A 877 18.52 22.34 -5.97
N ARG A 878 17.70 23.00 -6.80
CA ARG A 878 18.20 23.88 -7.87
C ARG A 878 18.97 25.08 -7.32
N GLU A 879 18.57 25.68 -6.20
CA GLU A 879 19.39 26.68 -5.49
C GLU A 879 20.76 26.13 -5.07
N ALA A 880 20.80 24.89 -4.55
CA ALA A 880 22.01 24.26 -4.03
C ALA A 880 22.99 23.78 -5.12
N PHE A 881 22.48 23.31 -6.26
CA PHE A 881 23.26 22.59 -7.28
C PHE A 881 23.45 23.34 -8.60
N ARG A 882 22.76 24.47 -8.88
CA ARG A 882 22.88 25.20 -10.16
C ARG A 882 24.30 25.60 -10.61
N ASN A 883 25.27 25.65 -9.69
CA ASN A 883 26.66 26.06 -9.96
C ASN A 883 27.63 24.86 -10.14
N THR A 884 27.15 23.65 -10.42
CA THR A 884 27.99 22.48 -10.73
C THR A 884 28.77 22.63 -12.04
N LYS A 885 29.99 22.06 -12.09
CA LYS A 885 30.93 22.22 -13.22
C LYS A 885 30.47 21.64 -14.57
N SER A 886 29.62 20.61 -14.57
CA SER A 886 29.10 20.00 -15.81
C SER A 886 27.64 19.58 -15.66
N THR A 887 26.92 19.48 -16.78
CA THR A 887 25.52 18.98 -16.81
C THR A 887 25.41 17.53 -16.32
N ALA A 888 26.48 16.74 -16.42
CA ALA A 888 26.53 15.40 -15.86
C ALA A 888 26.58 15.44 -14.32
N ASP A 889 27.41 16.29 -13.72
CA ASP A 889 27.47 16.45 -12.25
C ASP A 889 26.16 17.06 -11.71
N TYR A 890 25.59 18.01 -12.46
CA TYR A 890 24.27 18.59 -12.19
C TYR A 890 23.20 17.50 -12.14
N TYR A 891 23.07 16.70 -13.20
CA TYR A 891 22.09 15.61 -13.27
C TYR A 891 22.27 14.61 -12.13
N ARG A 892 23.51 14.16 -11.84
CA ARG A 892 23.79 13.23 -10.72
C ARG A 892 23.30 13.79 -9.38
N SER A 893 23.46 15.09 -9.15
CA SER A 893 23.07 15.77 -7.90
C SER A 893 21.56 16.03 -7.83
N MET A 894 20.96 16.48 -8.93
CA MET A 894 19.53 16.82 -9.01
C MET A 894 18.62 15.60 -9.08
N ARG A 895 19.12 14.43 -9.53
CA ARG A 895 18.32 13.24 -9.86
C ARG A 895 17.19 12.91 -8.86
N PRO A 896 17.40 12.85 -7.53
CA PRO A 896 16.32 12.49 -6.59
C PRO A 896 15.16 13.50 -6.63
N TYR A 897 15.47 14.77 -6.89
CA TYR A 897 14.56 15.90 -6.81
C TYR A 897 13.82 16.18 -8.13
N LEU A 898 14.20 15.52 -9.25
CA LEU A 898 13.57 15.73 -10.56
C LEU A 898 12.07 15.37 -10.59
N GLY A 899 11.57 14.68 -9.57
CA GLY A 899 10.14 14.48 -9.36
C GLY A 899 9.31 15.78 -9.25
N GLY A 900 9.94 16.91 -8.94
CA GLY A 900 9.33 18.26 -8.93
C GLY A 900 9.82 19.20 -10.03
N ALA A 901 10.52 18.68 -11.05
CA ALA A 901 11.07 19.49 -12.13
C ALA A 901 9.95 20.02 -13.07
N PRO A 902 10.04 21.28 -13.54
CA PRO A 902 9.16 21.81 -14.57
C PRO A 902 9.61 21.33 -15.97
N VAL A 903 8.82 21.63 -17.01
CA VAL A 903 9.01 21.05 -18.34
C VAL A 903 10.32 21.50 -19.00
N GLU A 904 10.73 22.75 -18.79
CA GLU A 904 11.93 23.35 -19.37
C GLU A 904 13.21 22.68 -18.84
N GLU A 905 13.19 22.27 -17.58
CA GLU A 905 14.30 21.58 -16.92
C GLU A 905 14.49 20.17 -17.52
N LEU A 906 13.39 19.44 -17.75
CA LEU A 906 13.43 18.12 -18.37
C LEU A 906 13.79 18.20 -19.87
N GLN A 907 13.36 19.25 -20.56
CA GLN A 907 13.79 19.53 -21.95
C GLN A 907 15.28 19.84 -22.03
N HIS A 908 15.83 20.65 -21.13
CA HIS A 908 17.27 20.94 -21.05
C HIS A 908 18.08 19.66 -20.76
N LEU A 909 17.62 18.81 -19.83
CA LEU A 909 18.26 17.52 -19.56
C LEU A 909 18.19 16.56 -20.77
N ALA A 910 17.09 16.55 -21.52
CA ALA A 910 16.98 15.79 -22.76
C ALA A 910 17.95 16.30 -23.84
N GLN A 911 18.05 17.62 -24.04
CA GLN A 911 19.02 18.24 -24.96
C GLN A 911 20.48 17.91 -24.59
N ALA A 912 20.76 17.76 -23.30
CA ALA A 912 22.07 17.33 -22.79
C ALA A 912 22.35 15.82 -22.95
N ASN A 913 21.45 15.05 -23.58
CA ASN A 913 21.55 13.60 -23.77
C ASN A 913 21.85 12.81 -22.48
N VAL A 914 21.22 13.20 -21.36
CA VAL A 914 21.28 12.37 -20.14
C VAL A 914 20.58 11.03 -20.39
N SER A 915 21.01 9.98 -19.69
CA SER A 915 20.36 8.67 -19.76
C SER A 915 19.64 8.40 -18.45
N MET A 916 18.48 9.05 -18.27
CA MET A 916 17.66 8.94 -17.08
C MET A 916 17.26 7.49 -16.84
N ASP A 917 17.40 7.03 -15.61
CA ASP A 917 16.95 5.71 -15.20
C ASP A 917 15.43 5.65 -14.95
N ILE A 918 14.90 4.44 -15.02
CA ILE A 918 13.47 4.17 -14.87
C ILE A 918 12.94 4.52 -13.47
N ASP A 919 13.77 4.41 -12.43
CA ASP A 919 13.43 4.81 -11.05
C ASP A 919 13.19 6.33 -10.96
N THR A 920 14.03 7.13 -11.62
CA THR A 920 13.85 8.59 -11.73
C THR A 920 12.64 8.93 -12.61
N PHE A 921 12.53 8.30 -13.77
CA PHE A 921 11.48 8.56 -14.76
C PHE A 921 10.07 8.27 -14.21
N THR A 922 9.90 7.13 -13.53
CA THR A 922 8.64 6.76 -12.86
C THR A 922 8.25 7.73 -11.74
N ASN A 923 9.21 8.46 -11.18
CA ASN A 923 9.05 9.44 -10.11
C ASN A 923 8.76 10.88 -10.57
N LEU A 924 8.85 11.18 -11.87
CA LEU A 924 8.52 12.48 -12.46
C LEU A 924 7.06 12.88 -12.20
N ASN A 925 6.80 14.19 -12.22
CA ASN A 925 5.45 14.75 -12.17
C ASN A 925 4.65 14.30 -13.41
N PRO A 926 3.55 13.52 -13.27
CA PRO A 926 2.83 12.99 -14.43
C PRO A 926 2.23 14.06 -15.36
N ARG A 927 1.88 15.25 -14.82
CA ARG A 927 1.36 16.36 -15.61
C ARG A 927 2.43 17.00 -16.49
N VAL A 928 3.67 17.07 -16.00
CA VAL A 928 4.82 17.56 -16.76
C VAL A 928 5.23 16.51 -17.81
N LEU A 929 5.20 15.22 -17.46
CA LEU A 929 5.50 14.16 -18.41
C LEU A 929 4.50 14.11 -19.59
N GLN A 930 3.24 14.46 -19.36
CA GLN A 930 2.22 14.58 -20.41
C GLN A 930 2.46 15.73 -21.41
N SER A 931 3.28 16.73 -21.07
CA SER A 931 3.64 17.83 -22.01
C SER A 931 4.95 17.57 -22.78
N LEU A 932 5.66 16.47 -22.51
CA LEU A 932 6.88 16.11 -23.23
C LEU A 932 6.59 15.28 -24.49
N SER A 933 7.27 15.62 -25.58
CA SER A 933 7.19 14.84 -26.82
C SER A 933 7.81 13.45 -26.66
N VAL A 934 7.40 12.51 -27.52
CA VAL A 934 8.01 11.17 -27.62
C VAL A 934 9.52 11.26 -27.79
N SER A 935 10.00 12.17 -28.67
CA SER A 935 11.42 12.45 -28.88
C SER A 935 12.13 13.00 -27.65
N SER A 936 11.46 13.82 -26.83
CA SER A 936 12.02 14.31 -25.56
C SER A 936 12.18 13.15 -24.58
N VAL A 937 11.17 12.29 -24.44
CA VAL A 937 11.19 11.15 -23.51
C VAL A 937 12.19 10.08 -23.92
N THR A 938 12.30 9.73 -25.20
CA THR A 938 13.30 8.77 -25.68
C THR A 938 14.71 9.29 -25.48
N THR A 939 14.96 10.57 -25.76
CA THR A 939 16.28 11.19 -25.53
C THR A 939 16.60 11.26 -24.03
N LEU A 940 15.63 11.65 -23.20
CA LEU A 940 15.80 11.77 -21.74
C LEU A 940 16.11 10.42 -21.06
N LEU A 941 15.51 9.31 -21.52
CA LEU A 941 15.81 7.95 -21.03
C LEU A 941 17.09 7.37 -21.64
N GLY A 942 17.42 7.77 -22.87
CA GLY A 942 18.60 7.33 -23.60
C GLY A 942 18.68 5.81 -23.73
N ARG A 943 19.65 5.19 -23.07
CA ARG A 943 19.85 3.73 -23.12
C ARG A 943 18.83 2.94 -22.30
N ASN A 944 18.02 3.60 -21.47
CA ASN A 944 17.03 2.96 -20.60
C ASN A 944 15.62 2.95 -21.21
N VAL A 945 15.43 3.36 -22.48
CA VAL A 945 14.12 3.35 -23.17
C VAL A 945 13.45 1.97 -23.14
N GLY A 946 14.23 0.88 -23.23
CA GLY A 946 13.70 -0.49 -23.11
C GLY A 946 13.03 -0.82 -21.76
N ASP A 947 13.34 -0.07 -20.70
CA ASP A 947 12.74 -0.27 -19.38
C ASP A 947 11.28 0.24 -19.32
N LEU A 948 10.83 1.04 -20.30
CA LEU A 948 9.42 1.42 -20.44
C LEU A 948 8.49 0.21 -20.59
N GLN A 949 8.96 -0.88 -21.21
CA GLN A 949 8.19 -2.12 -21.34
C GLN A 949 8.23 -2.94 -20.03
N LYS A 950 9.33 -2.86 -19.27
CA LYS A 950 9.49 -3.48 -17.93
C LYS A 950 8.63 -2.79 -16.85
N ALA A 951 8.23 -1.53 -17.11
CA ALA A 951 7.44 -0.67 -16.23
C ALA A 951 6.09 -0.25 -16.85
N ARG A 952 5.60 -0.94 -17.89
CA ARG A 952 4.41 -0.58 -18.67
C ARG A 952 3.15 -0.37 -17.82
N SER A 953 2.97 -1.17 -16.75
CA SER A 953 1.84 -1.05 -15.82
C SER A 953 2.09 -0.10 -14.64
N HIS A 954 3.30 0.46 -14.49
CA HIS A 954 3.57 1.49 -13.50
C HIS A 954 2.69 2.73 -13.76
N PRO A 955 2.00 3.32 -12.76
CA PRO A 955 0.99 4.36 -12.98
C PRO A 955 1.46 5.55 -13.82
N THR A 956 2.68 6.06 -13.58
CA THR A 956 3.26 7.19 -14.35
C THR A 956 3.44 6.82 -15.82
N VAL A 957 3.98 5.64 -16.11
CA VAL A 957 4.25 5.15 -17.48
C VAL A 957 2.93 4.84 -18.19
N SER A 958 2.03 4.10 -17.54
CA SER A 958 0.69 3.76 -18.04
C SER A 958 -0.18 5.00 -18.28
N SER A 959 0.03 6.11 -17.55
CA SER A 959 -0.66 7.38 -17.80
C SER A 959 -0.09 8.15 -18.99
N TRP A 960 1.23 8.12 -19.20
CA TRP A 960 1.88 8.75 -20.35
C TRP A 960 1.62 7.97 -21.65
N LEU A 961 1.73 6.63 -21.64
CA LEU A 961 1.44 5.78 -22.80
C LEU A 961 -0.02 5.92 -23.28
N ARG A 962 -0.97 6.25 -22.40
CA ARG A 962 -2.38 6.52 -22.76
C ARG A 962 -2.62 7.89 -23.40
N SER A 963 -1.66 8.82 -23.32
CA SER A 963 -1.68 10.10 -24.05
C SER A 963 -0.95 10.05 -25.41
N LEU A 964 -0.43 8.89 -25.81
CA LEU A 964 0.23 8.69 -27.11
C LEU A 964 -0.73 8.13 -28.16
N SER A 965 -0.52 8.52 -29.42
CA SER A 965 -1.16 7.87 -30.56
C SER A 965 -0.61 6.46 -30.80
N SER A 966 -1.37 5.61 -31.49
CA SER A 966 -0.89 4.29 -31.92
C SER A 966 0.40 4.38 -32.75
N SER A 967 0.56 5.42 -33.57
CA SER A 967 1.79 5.66 -34.33
C SER A 967 2.99 5.98 -33.43
N ALA A 968 2.80 6.67 -32.31
CA ALA A 968 3.83 6.94 -31.31
C ALA A 968 4.18 5.69 -30.47
N LEU A 969 3.19 4.85 -30.16
CA LEU A 969 3.41 3.58 -29.47
C LEU A 969 4.21 2.59 -30.33
N GLY A 970 3.93 2.52 -31.64
CA GLY A 970 4.71 1.76 -32.61
C GLY A 970 6.16 2.26 -32.75
N GLN A 971 6.39 3.58 -32.78
CA GLN A 971 7.75 4.16 -32.78
C GLN A 971 8.58 3.80 -31.54
N LEU A 972 7.92 3.53 -30.40
CA LEU A 972 8.58 3.08 -29.17
C LEU A 972 8.79 1.55 -29.12
N GLY A 973 8.28 0.79 -30.09
CA GLY A 973 8.25 -0.67 -30.02
C GLY A 973 7.29 -1.23 -28.95
N LEU A 974 6.30 -0.42 -28.53
CA LEU A 974 5.39 -0.73 -27.41
C LEU A 974 3.99 -1.17 -27.87
N ASP A 975 3.77 -1.44 -29.15
CA ASP A 975 2.49 -1.94 -29.65
C ASP A 975 2.23 -3.39 -29.21
N THR A 976 1.10 -3.62 -28.54
CA THR A 976 0.67 -4.96 -28.08
C THR A 976 -0.09 -5.75 -29.15
N ALA A 977 0.13 -5.43 -30.44
CA ALA A 977 -0.38 -6.19 -31.56
C ALA A 977 0.41 -7.51 -31.70
N ARG A 978 -0.02 -8.53 -30.93
CA ARG A 978 0.49 -9.91 -31.05
C ARG A 978 0.50 -10.31 -32.53
N PRO A 979 1.65 -10.73 -33.11
CA PRO A 979 1.69 -11.14 -34.50
C PRO A 979 0.65 -12.23 -34.76
N ARG A 980 -0.24 -12.00 -35.74
CA ARG A 980 -1.11 -13.08 -36.23
C ARG A 980 -0.18 -14.17 -36.79
N PRO A 981 -0.27 -15.44 -36.34
CA PRO A 981 0.42 -16.51 -37.03
C PRO A 981 -0.14 -16.56 -38.46
N SER A 982 0.74 -16.48 -39.45
CA SER A 982 0.36 -16.63 -40.85
C SER A 982 -0.29 -18.00 -41.05
N PRO A 983 -1.47 -18.11 -41.68
CA PRO A 983 -2.06 -19.41 -41.98
C PRO A 983 -1.13 -20.18 -42.92
N ALA A 984 -0.76 -21.40 -42.53
CA ALA A 984 0.09 -22.26 -43.35
C ALA A 984 -0.61 -22.62 -44.68
N PRO A 985 0.13 -22.75 -45.80
CA PRO A 985 -0.45 -23.08 -47.08
C PRO A 985 -1.02 -24.51 -47.07
N VAL A 986 -2.34 -24.64 -47.17
CA VAL A 986 -3.03 -25.93 -47.27
C VAL A 986 -2.82 -26.52 -48.66
N ALA A 987 -2.43 -27.80 -48.71
CA ALA A 987 -2.12 -28.50 -49.96
C ALA A 987 -3.37 -28.78 -50.83
N SER A 988 -3.15 -28.95 -52.13
CA SER A 988 -4.18 -29.02 -53.17
C SER A 988 -4.77 -30.41 -53.45
N ARG A 989 -5.88 -30.43 -54.22
CA ARG A 989 -6.50 -31.53 -55.00
C ARG A 989 -7.39 -32.55 -54.25
N PRO A 990 -8.30 -33.27 -54.96
CA PRO A 990 -8.79 -33.10 -56.34
C PRO A 990 -10.34 -33.01 -56.49
N PRO A 991 -10.88 -32.53 -57.64
CA PRO A 991 -12.33 -32.40 -57.89
C PRO A 991 -12.94 -33.43 -58.87
N ARG A 992 -14.26 -33.68 -58.77
CA ARG A 992 -15.23 -34.19 -59.77
C ARG A 992 -16.65 -33.90 -59.20
N ILE A 993 -17.75 -33.74 -59.95
CA ILE A 993 -18.08 -34.16 -61.33
C ILE A 993 -19.01 -33.12 -62.03
N THR A 994 -19.13 -33.22 -63.37
CA THR A 994 -19.93 -32.46 -64.38
C THR A 994 -21.18 -31.63 -63.96
N ARG A 995 -21.43 -30.39 -64.43
CA ARG A 995 -21.79 -29.87 -65.81
C ARG A 995 -23.28 -30.14 -66.21
N PRO A 996 -23.94 -29.38 -67.13
CA PRO A 996 -23.37 -28.63 -68.27
C PRO A 996 -23.92 -27.22 -68.66
N ALA A 997 -23.15 -26.52 -69.51
CA ALA A 997 -23.52 -25.49 -70.52
C ALA A 997 -24.20 -24.17 -70.04
N LEU A 998 -24.13 -23.02 -70.73
CA LEU A 998 -23.68 -22.70 -72.09
C LEU A 998 -22.63 -21.55 -72.15
N HIS A 999 -21.78 -21.58 -73.17
CA HIS A 999 -21.40 -20.51 -74.12
C HIS A 999 -22.01 -19.10 -73.93
N LEU A 1000 -21.34 -17.95 -74.17
CA LEU A 1000 -20.13 -17.62 -74.97
C LEU A 1000 -19.33 -16.42 -74.38
N ALA A 1001 -18.08 -16.26 -74.84
CA ALA A 1001 -17.30 -15.01 -74.88
C ALA A 1001 -17.23 -14.53 -76.37
N PRO A 1002 -16.67 -13.36 -76.81
CA PRO A 1002 -15.60 -12.56 -76.17
C PRO A 1002 -15.63 -11.01 -76.42
N THR A 1003 -14.56 -10.29 -76.01
CA THR A 1003 -14.03 -9.00 -76.60
C THR A 1003 -14.96 -7.76 -76.69
N SER A 1004 -14.52 -6.50 -76.87
CA SER A 1004 -13.20 -5.80 -76.90
C SER A 1004 -13.48 -4.29 -76.69
N GLY A 1005 -12.51 -3.47 -76.27
CA GLY A 1005 -11.96 -2.46 -77.19
C GLY A 1005 -11.92 -1.04 -76.60
N LEU A 1006 -11.13 -0.18 -77.25
CA LEU A 1006 -10.83 1.24 -76.97
C LEU A 1006 -11.16 2.06 -78.27
N PRO A 1007 -11.08 3.42 -78.32
CA PRO A 1007 -11.34 4.48 -77.32
C PRO A 1007 -12.14 5.70 -77.92
N GLU A 1008 -12.05 6.86 -77.26
CA GLU A 1008 -12.06 8.25 -77.81
C GLU A 1008 -13.36 9.03 -78.19
N ASN A 1009 -13.44 10.23 -77.57
CA ASN A 1009 -13.77 11.57 -78.10
C ASN A 1009 -15.21 12.12 -78.37
N GLU A 1010 -15.52 13.14 -77.55
CA GLU A 1010 -16.07 14.48 -77.86
C GLU A 1010 -17.58 14.81 -78.09
N VAL A 1011 -18.12 15.50 -77.06
CA VAL A 1011 -18.83 16.81 -77.11
C VAL A 1011 -20.34 16.87 -77.49
N VAL A 1012 -20.99 17.92 -76.97
CA VAL A 1012 -22.40 18.39 -77.09
C VAL A 1012 -23.38 17.87 -76.01
N ALA A 1013 -24.11 18.81 -75.41
CA ALA A 1013 -25.18 18.64 -74.41
C ALA A 1013 -26.48 19.34 -74.94
N PRO A 1014 -27.69 19.28 -74.32
CA PRO A 1014 -27.91 19.71 -72.92
C PRO A 1014 -29.10 19.06 -72.15
N SER A 1015 -29.29 19.57 -70.91
CA SER A 1015 -30.58 19.84 -70.22
C SER A 1015 -31.07 18.94 -69.06
N SER A 1016 -31.71 19.61 -68.09
CA SER A 1016 -32.49 19.13 -66.93
C SER A 1016 -31.76 18.35 -65.82
N GLY A 1017 -31.81 18.85 -64.57
CA GLY A 1017 -31.39 18.08 -63.38
C GLY A 1017 -30.63 18.80 -62.24
N SER A 1018 -30.82 20.10 -62.02
CA SER A 1018 -30.17 20.85 -60.92
C SER A 1018 -30.62 20.35 -59.52
N LEU A 1019 -29.85 20.47 -58.43
CA LEU A 1019 -28.71 21.38 -58.15
C LEU A 1019 -27.72 20.75 -57.14
N PRO A 1020 -26.38 20.73 -57.40
CA PRO A 1020 -25.37 20.22 -56.45
C PRO A 1020 -24.25 21.21 -56.03
N VAL A 1021 -23.87 21.17 -54.73
CA VAL A 1021 -22.49 21.22 -54.13
C VAL A 1021 -21.54 22.43 -54.43
N HIS A 1022 -20.43 22.51 -53.67
CA HIS A 1022 -19.12 23.15 -53.98
C HIS A 1022 -18.87 24.63 -53.50
N PRO A 1023 -17.62 25.15 -53.50
CA PRO A 1023 -16.68 25.01 -52.36
C PRO A 1023 -15.85 26.30 -52.08
N GLY A 1024 -14.67 26.21 -51.44
CA GLY A 1024 -13.60 27.22 -51.62
C GLY A 1024 -12.75 27.55 -50.37
N PHE A 1025 -11.55 28.09 -50.58
CA PHE A 1025 -10.55 28.42 -49.54
C PHE A 1025 -9.89 29.79 -49.83
N LEU A 1026 -9.62 30.58 -48.77
CA LEU A 1026 -8.62 31.69 -48.70
C LEU A 1026 -8.91 32.96 -49.56
N PRO A 1027 -8.18 34.09 -49.37
CA PRO A 1027 -8.03 34.84 -48.11
C PRO A 1027 -8.17 36.38 -48.25
N LEU A 1028 -8.32 37.09 -47.11
CA LEU A 1028 -7.95 38.50 -46.81
C LEU A 1028 -7.90 39.57 -47.95
N SER A 1029 -8.81 40.56 -47.93
CA SER A 1029 -8.47 42.02 -47.79
C SER A 1029 -9.65 43.01 -47.91
N VAL A 1030 -9.74 43.94 -46.94
CA VAL A 1030 -10.12 45.37 -46.98
C VAL A 1030 -11.13 45.91 -48.03
N ALA A 1031 -12.28 46.45 -47.57
CA ALA A 1031 -12.80 47.79 -47.98
C ALA A 1031 -13.93 48.33 -47.07
N LEU A 1032 -13.88 49.64 -46.78
CA LEU A 1032 -14.99 50.55 -46.37
C LEU A 1032 -15.35 51.43 -47.61
N PRO A 1033 -16.36 52.35 -47.63
CA PRO A 1033 -17.07 53.05 -46.54
C PRO A 1033 -18.62 53.06 -46.75
N SER A 1034 -19.50 53.95 -46.26
CA SER A 1034 -19.44 55.19 -45.44
C SER A 1034 -20.83 55.47 -44.81
N GLY A 1035 -20.88 56.24 -43.72
CA GLY A 1035 -22.08 56.94 -43.22
C GLY A 1035 -21.69 58.13 -42.32
N LEU A 1036 -22.32 59.29 -42.50
CA LEU A 1036 -21.94 60.59 -41.89
C LEU A 1036 -22.39 60.69 -40.41
N LEU A 1037 -21.52 61.05 -39.45
CA LEU A 1037 -21.07 62.40 -39.00
C LEU A 1037 -22.05 63.05 -37.99
N TRP A 1038 -21.74 63.19 -36.70
CA TRP A 1038 -20.91 64.26 -36.06
C TRP A 1038 -20.19 63.72 -34.80
N LEU A 1039 -18.88 63.92 -34.56
CA LEU A 1039 -18.17 65.13 -34.04
C LEU A 1039 -18.62 65.54 -32.62
N LEU A 1040 -17.78 65.75 -31.57
CA LEU A 1040 -16.31 65.71 -31.35
C LEU A 1040 -16.05 65.61 -29.79
N LEU A 1041 -14.93 65.84 -29.06
CA LEU A 1041 -13.57 66.41 -29.27
C LEU A 1041 -12.56 65.95 -28.15
N ARG A 1042 -11.32 65.55 -28.50
CA ARG A 1042 -10.01 65.55 -27.76
C ARG A 1042 -9.77 64.96 -26.33
N ARG A 1043 -8.74 64.07 -26.32
CA ARG A 1043 -7.51 63.99 -25.45
C ARG A 1043 -7.55 63.52 -23.97
N THR A 1044 -6.68 62.55 -23.72
CA THR A 1044 -6.03 62.12 -22.45
C THR A 1044 -4.88 63.07 -22.01
N PRO A 1045 -4.15 62.84 -20.88
CA PRO A 1045 -4.40 62.03 -19.66
C PRO A 1045 -4.28 62.87 -18.36
N LEU A 1046 -4.31 62.25 -17.15
CA LEU A 1046 -3.34 62.41 -16.03
C LEU A 1046 -3.84 61.79 -14.70
N SER A 1047 -2.89 61.38 -13.85
CA SER A 1047 -3.04 61.22 -12.38
C SER A 1047 -2.42 62.46 -11.69
N PRO A 1048 -2.72 62.80 -10.42
CA PRO A 1048 -1.93 62.23 -9.31
C PRO A 1048 -2.58 62.21 -7.88
N VAL A 1049 -1.88 61.54 -6.94
CA VAL A 1049 -1.64 61.87 -5.49
C VAL A 1049 -2.80 62.31 -4.57
N GLY A 1050 -2.88 61.71 -3.36
CA GLY A 1050 -3.77 62.11 -2.28
C GLY A 1050 -3.51 61.44 -0.92
N THR A 1051 -2.37 61.71 -0.29
CA THR A 1051 -1.94 61.17 1.02
C THR A 1051 -2.67 61.75 2.23
N ALA A 1052 -2.99 60.93 3.25
CA ALA A 1052 -3.03 61.33 4.67
C ALA A 1052 -3.01 60.12 5.63
N HIS A 1053 -2.43 60.28 6.83
CA HIS A 1053 -2.58 59.36 7.98
C HIS A 1053 -3.75 59.80 8.87
N GLY A 1054 -4.37 58.86 9.61
CA GLY A 1054 -5.38 59.19 10.63
C GLY A 1054 -5.86 57.99 11.45
N ALA A 1055 -5.34 57.86 12.67
CA ALA A 1055 -5.86 57.02 13.76
C ALA A 1055 -5.84 57.88 15.04
N PRO A 1056 -6.29 57.42 16.23
CA PRO A 1056 -7.11 56.25 16.58
C PRO A 1056 -8.39 56.66 17.37
N GLY A 1057 -9.14 55.72 17.95
CA GLY A 1057 -10.05 56.04 19.08
C GLY A 1057 -11.28 55.11 19.26
N PRO A 1058 -11.73 54.80 20.50
CA PRO A 1058 -12.91 53.94 20.76
C PRO A 1058 -14.06 54.68 21.49
N TRP A 1059 -15.21 54.00 21.73
CA TRP A 1059 -15.91 53.84 23.04
C TRP A 1059 -17.25 53.05 22.90
N PRO A 1060 -17.92 52.60 24.01
CA PRO A 1060 -18.99 51.59 24.00
C PRO A 1060 -20.41 52.13 24.31
N VAL A 1061 -21.43 51.25 24.30
CA VAL A 1061 -22.82 51.52 24.77
C VAL A 1061 -23.37 50.33 25.60
N GLN A 1062 -24.32 50.59 26.51
CA GLN A 1062 -24.94 49.64 27.46
C GLN A 1062 -26.49 49.63 27.37
N THR A 1063 -27.16 48.68 28.04
CA THR A 1063 -28.52 48.81 28.69
C THR A 1063 -29.76 48.99 27.76
N VAL A 1064 -31.04 48.64 28.08
CA VAL A 1064 -31.72 47.97 29.23
C VAL A 1064 -33.15 47.45 28.85
N LEU A 1065 -33.67 46.44 29.61
CA LEU A 1065 -35.06 45.97 29.97
C LEU A 1065 -36.36 46.52 29.28
N PRO A 1066 -37.54 45.83 29.29
CA PRO A 1066 -38.29 45.22 30.45
C PRO A 1066 -38.73 43.73 30.23
N GLN A 1067 -39.19 42.90 31.21
CA GLN A 1067 -40.33 42.94 32.19
C GLN A 1067 -41.72 43.06 31.53
N GLY A 1068 -42.77 42.26 31.83
CA GLY A 1068 -43.03 41.10 32.72
C GLY A 1068 -44.37 40.41 32.31
N ASP A 1069 -45.14 39.62 33.07
CA ASP A 1069 -45.06 38.96 34.39
C ASP A 1069 -46.27 37.94 34.55
N GLN A 1070 -46.26 37.04 35.55
CA GLN A 1070 -47.39 36.21 36.09
C GLN A 1070 -48.07 35.12 35.19
N ALA A 1071 -48.71 34.03 35.68
CA ALA A 1071 -48.68 33.30 36.97
C ALA A 1071 -49.41 31.92 36.89
N HIS A 1072 -49.23 31.07 37.92
CA HIS A 1072 -49.92 29.78 38.21
C HIS A 1072 -49.63 28.58 37.26
N GLY A 1073 -49.64 27.31 37.71
CA GLY A 1073 -49.66 26.80 39.09
C GLY A 1073 -49.88 25.27 39.23
N HIS A 1074 -49.31 24.68 40.28
CA HIS A 1074 -49.65 23.39 40.92
C HIS A 1074 -49.29 22.00 40.30
N HIS A 1075 -49.13 21.06 41.23
CA HIS A 1075 -49.11 19.58 41.17
C HIS A 1075 -47.91 18.78 40.60
N THR A 1076 -47.15 18.23 41.56
CA THR A 1076 -46.53 16.87 41.55
C THR A 1076 -47.57 15.78 41.16
N GLN A 1077 -47.23 14.63 40.57
CA GLN A 1077 -46.53 13.51 41.24
C GLN A 1077 -46.45 12.25 40.32
N GLU A 1078 -45.40 11.44 40.46
CA GLU A 1078 -45.21 10.00 40.08
C GLU A 1078 -45.46 9.50 38.63
N ARG A 1079 -44.42 8.91 38.00
CA ARG A 1079 -44.18 7.46 37.73
C ARG A 1079 -45.08 6.80 36.67
N GLY A 1080 -44.47 6.14 35.67
CA GLY A 1080 -45.20 5.28 34.73
C GLY A 1080 -44.32 4.74 33.59
N SER A 1081 -43.53 3.71 33.89
CA SER A 1081 -42.63 2.95 33.01
C SER A 1081 -43.01 2.82 31.52
N CYS A 1082 -42.07 3.15 30.63
CA CYS A 1082 -41.44 2.23 29.66
C CYS A 1082 -40.11 2.82 29.16
#